data_AF-A3LV79-F1
#
_entry.id   AF-A3LV79-F1
#
_cell.length_a   1.000
_cell.length_b   1.000
_cell.length_c   1.000
_cell.angle_alpha   90.00
_cell.angle_beta   90.00
_cell.angle_gamma   90.00
#
_symmetry.space_group_name_H-M   'P 1'
#
loop_
_entity.id
_entity.type
_entity.pdbx_description
1 polymer ?
#
loop_
_entity_poly.entity_id
_entity_poly.type
_entity_poly.pdbx_seq_one_letter_code
_entity_poly.pdbx_strand_id
1 'polypeptide(L)'
;MSDIKKASSSESLQAVDEKIGHIAINDIDKEISSGDDYDFNDANNYSTHYVDEFNPKGLRIPTDEESETLRRILGRASYASYLICLCELAERASYYSVTGILSNFIQRPMPKDSPHGWGAPADRNSSVSAGALGQGLQAANALTLLLTFLAYCVPLYGGFVADTRIGKFKAIWVGVIAGFVSHVLFVIAAIPSVLKHGDAAMAPTVLAIITLAFGTGFIKPNLLPLLMDQYREKTDVVKVLPSGEKVIVDRQKTLERMTLIFYWAINIGAFFQLATSYCERDVGFWLAFFVPIIMYLVLPVVLVFLQSRLVRDSPKGSVLETAWKVTRVTFSKGWISRWRNNTLWEYAKPSNMLERGREFYNEKKKTPITWDDQWVLDIKQTVNSCKIFIYFPIFNLADGGIGSVQTSQAGAMTTNGVPNDLFNNFNPLTIIILIPILDYIVYPILRKYRIEFRPVWRIWLGFILAGSSQIAGAIIQWKVYKTSPCGYYATTCDEFSPLSAWQDVSLYILSAAGECFAMTTAYELAYTRSPPHMKGLVMALFLFTSAISAAISQAITPALIDPHLIWPFAGIAIATFIAAFMFVYQFRNLHKEMEEERIIREALDHSERDRDLISHGGIDNDNNLQAVTSIKSAVGK
;
A
#
# COMPACT_ATOMS: atom_id res chain seq x y z
N MET A 1 -25.56 41.87 -2.03
CA MET A 1 -25.64 40.61 -1.25
C MET A 1 -24.33 39.79 -1.30
N SER A 2 -23.26 40.31 -1.94
CA SER A 2 -21.89 39.78 -1.93
C SER A 2 -21.00 40.39 -0.85
N ASP A 3 -21.35 41.57 -0.31
CA ASP A 3 -20.44 42.31 0.59
C ASP A 3 -20.72 42.07 2.09
N ILE A 4 -21.86 41.48 2.43
CA ILE A 4 -22.23 41.16 3.82
C ILE A 4 -21.62 39.82 4.29
N LYS A 5 -21.24 38.93 3.36
CA LYS A 5 -20.57 37.65 3.69
C LYS A 5 -19.07 37.78 3.93
N LYS A 6 -18.42 38.86 3.49
CA LYS A 6 -16.99 39.10 3.72
C LYS A 6 -16.70 39.76 5.07
N ALA A 7 -17.61 40.61 5.55
CA ALA A 7 -17.47 41.32 6.83
C ALA A 7 -17.63 40.38 8.05
N SER A 8 -18.59 39.43 8.01
CA SER A 8 -18.81 38.49 9.11
C SER A 8 -17.67 37.46 9.31
N SER A 9 -16.91 37.14 8.25
CA SER A 9 -15.73 36.29 8.36
C SER A 9 -14.50 37.05 8.83
N SER A 10 -14.36 38.35 8.53
CA SER A 10 -13.22 39.15 9.00
C SER A 10 -13.35 39.54 10.47
N GLU A 11 -14.55 39.80 10.97
CA GLU A 11 -14.78 40.12 12.39
C GLU A 11 -14.62 38.90 13.31
N SER A 12 -14.93 37.69 12.82
CA SER A 12 -14.66 36.45 13.56
C SER A 12 -13.18 36.03 13.53
N LEU A 13 -12.43 36.42 12.49
CA LEU A 13 -10.98 36.27 12.42
C LEU A 13 -10.25 37.30 13.31
N GLN A 14 -10.72 38.55 13.37
CA GLN A 14 -10.18 39.56 14.29
C GLN A 14 -10.45 39.25 15.77
N ALA A 15 -11.61 38.67 16.10
CA ALA A 15 -11.92 38.26 17.48
C ALA A 15 -11.11 37.02 17.93
N VAL A 16 -10.61 36.21 16.98
CA VAL A 16 -9.67 35.11 17.25
C VAL A 16 -8.23 35.63 17.32
N ASP A 17 -7.84 36.58 16.47
CA ASP A 17 -6.56 37.29 16.56
C ASP A 17 -6.41 38.11 17.85
N GLU A 18 -7.48 38.76 18.36
CA GLU A 18 -7.44 39.49 19.63
C GLU A 18 -7.39 38.58 20.86
N LYS A 19 -7.92 37.35 20.78
CA LYS A 19 -7.84 36.37 21.88
C LYS A 19 -6.55 35.55 21.88
N ILE A 20 -5.88 35.43 20.73
CA ILE A 20 -4.58 34.77 20.61
C ILE A 20 -3.41 35.77 20.74
N GLY A 21 -3.63 37.04 20.38
CA GLY A 21 -2.63 38.11 20.38
C GLY A 21 -2.24 38.70 21.74
N HIS A 22 -2.77 38.19 22.85
CA HIS A 22 -2.43 38.66 24.21
C HIS A 22 -1.81 37.60 25.12
N ILE A 23 -1.44 36.43 24.60
CA ILE A 23 -0.47 35.56 25.28
C ILE A 23 0.90 35.97 24.74
N ALA A 24 1.70 36.59 25.60
CA ALA A 24 2.96 37.27 25.32
C ALA A 24 3.90 36.50 24.36
N ILE A 25 4.00 36.96 23.11
CA ILE A 25 4.91 36.43 22.07
C ILE A 25 6.35 37.01 22.20
N ASN A 26 6.65 37.86 23.19
CA ASN A 26 8.00 38.43 23.35
C ASN A 26 8.74 38.03 24.65
N ASP A 27 8.13 37.26 25.54
CA ASP A 27 8.78 36.83 26.80
C ASP A 27 8.92 35.30 26.94
N ILE A 28 8.51 34.50 25.95
CA ILE A 28 8.60 33.01 25.98
C ILE A 28 9.81 32.47 25.19
N ASP A 29 10.41 33.27 24.30
CA ASP A 29 11.58 32.87 23.50
C ASP A 29 12.92 32.88 24.27
N LYS A 30 12.90 32.93 25.61
CA LYS A 30 14.11 32.95 26.45
C LYS A 30 14.18 31.93 27.59
N GLU A 31 13.18 31.07 27.78
CA GLU A 31 13.20 30.12 28.92
C GLU A 31 13.06 28.63 28.57
N ILE A 32 13.04 28.23 27.30
CA ILE A 32 13.04 26.79 26.94
C ILE A 32 14.04 26.50 25.83
N SER A 33 15.32 26.44 26.20
CA SER A 33 16.40 25.85 25.39
C SER A 33 17.69 25.82 26.22
N SER A 34 17.72 24.99 27.26
CA SER A 34 18.98 24.55 27.85
C SER A 34 18.89 23.05 28.08
N GLY A 35 19.94 22.30 27.73
CA GLY A 35 20.05 20.86 28.00
C GLY A 35 20.07 20.49 29.50
N ASP A 36 19.65 21.39 30.39
CA ASP A 36 19.71 21.27 31.84
C ASP A 36 18.58 20.41 32.44
N ASP A 37 17.52 20.12 31.67
CA ASP A 37 16.38 19.28 32.13
C ASP A 37 16.47 17.81 31.66
N TYR A 38 17.54 17.43 30.95
CA TYR A 38 17.72 16.04 30.51
C TYR A 38 18.37 15.19 31.61
N ASP A 39 17.58 14.36 32.29
CA ASP A 39 18.11 13.44 33.30
C ASP A 39 18.88 12.28 32.66
N PHE A 40 20.21 12.41 32.63
CA PHE A 40 21.14 11.36 32.18
C PHE A 40 21.17 10.12 33.07
N ASN A 41 20.56 10.18 34.26
CA ASN A 41 20.46 9.07 35.19
C ASN A 41 19.13 8.32 35.10
N ASP A 42 18.12 8.86 34.42
CA ASP A 42 16.86 8.15 34.21
C ASP A 42 17.10 6.93 33.30
N ALA A 43 16.77 5.74 33.81
CA ALA A 43 16.89 4.49 33.07
C ALA A 43 15.92 4.42 31.87
N ASN A 44 14.82 5.17 31.89
CA ASN A 44 13.84 5.20 30.80
C ASN A 44 14.37 5.92 29.55
N ASN A 45 15.40 6.76 29.72
CA ASN A 45 16.07 7.47 28.63
C ASN A 45 17.03 6.58 27.81
N TYR A 46 17.22 5.32 28.22
CA TYR A 46 18.12 4.37 27.57
C TYR A 46 17.38 3.13 27.05
N SER A 47 17.61 2.82 25.79
CA SER A 47 17.29 1.52 25.18
C SER A 47 18.39 0.52 25.52
N THR A 48 18.05 -0.46 26.36
CA THR A 48 18.96 -1.53 26.80
C THR A 48 19.07 -2.68 25.78
N HIS A 49 18.40 -2.57 24.63
CA HIS A 49 18.39 -3.60 23.59
C HIS A 49 19.73 -3.79 22.88
N TYR A 50 20.61 -2.80 22.97
CA TYR A 50 21.94 -2.79 22.39
C TYR A 50 22.92 -2.21 23.40
N VAL A 51 23.92 -3.01 23.80
CA VAL A 51 24.98 -2.61 24.73
C VAL A 51 26.30 -3.03 24.11
N ASP A 52 27.28 -2.12 24.11
CA ASP A 52 28.66 -2.42 23.73
C ASP A 52 29.64 -1.68 24.65
N GLU A 53 30.94 -1.85 24.42
CA GLU A 53 31.99 -1.23 25.23
C GLU A 53 31.92 0.32 25.23
N PHE A 54 31.38 0.91 24.17
CA PHE A 54 31.24 2.36 24.01
C PHE A 54 29.87 2.89 24.49
N ASN A 55 28.88 2.00 24.64
CA ASN A 55 27.51 2.31 25.05
C ASN A 55 27.06 1.34 26.17
N PRO A 56 27.70 1.38 27.36
CA PRO A 56 27.50 0.38 28.42
C PRO A 56 26.12 0.45 29.09
N LYS A 57 25.47 1.62 29.07
CA LYS A 57 24.10 1.83 29.58
C LYS A 57 23.01 1.56 28.53
N GLY A 58 23.40 1.26 27.29
CA GLY A 58 22.49 1.19 26.17
C GLY A 58 22.51 2.44 25.29
N LEU A 59 21.59 2.51 24.32
CA LEU A 59 21.44 3.64 23.41
C LEU A 59 20.51 4.68 24.01
N ARG A 60 20.92 5.94 24.01
CA ARG A 60 20.22 7.04 24.70
C ARG A 60 19.27 7.79 23.77
N ILE A 61 18.17 8.36 24.26
CA ILE A 61 17.34 9.31 23.47
C ILE A 61 18.13 10.62 23.26
N PRO A 62 18.20 11.19 22.04
CA PRO A 62 18.91 12.45 21.81
C PRO A 62 18.28 13.62 22.57
N THR A 63 19.11 14.58 23.00
CA THR A 63 18.62 15.89 23.48
C THR A 63 18.20 16.75 22.28
N ASP A 64 17.49 17.85 22.51
CA ASP A 64 17.07 18.75 21.43
C ASP A 64 18.28 19.34 20.68
N GLU A 65 19.30 19.81 21.41
CA GLU A 65 20.56 20.29 20.81
C GLU A 65 21.27 19.21 19.99
N GLU A 66 21.30 17.97 20.47
CA GLU A 66 21.94 16.87 19.76
C GLU A 66 21.13 16.43 18.53
N SER A 67 19.81 16.54 18.59
CA SER A 67 18.90 16.20 17.48
C SER A 67 19.15 17.05 16.23
N GLU A 68 19.62 18.29 16.44
CA GLU A 68 19.98 19.24 15.39
C GLU A 68 21.45 19.17 14.97
N THR A 69 22.36 18.94 15.93
CA THR A 69 23.81 19.05 15.70
C THR A 69 24.49 17.73 15.30
N LEU A 70 23.98 16.58 15.77
CA LEU A 70 24.65 15.30 15.56
C LEU A 70 24.37 14.74 14.16
N ARG A 71 25.40 14.09 13.62
CA ARG A 71 25.30 13.37 12.35
C ARG A 71 24.34 12.19 12.49
N ARG A 72 23.38 12.10 11.57
CA ARG A 72 22.43 10.98 11.46
C ARG A 72 23.02 9.81 10.65
N ILE A 73 22.92 8.61 11.19
CA ILE A 73 23.29 7.34 10.55
C ILE A 73 22.11 6.39 10.53
N LEU A 74 22.17 5.38 9.65
CA LEU A 74 21.16 4.34 9.56
C LEU A 74 21.45 3.22 10.55
N GLY A 75 20.44 2.79 11.30
CA GLY A 75 20.48 1.59 12.13
C GLY A 75 20.54 0.32 11.29
N ARG A 76 20.59 -0.84 11.94
CA ARG A 76 20.51 -2.15 11.27
C ARG A 76 19.60 -3.09 12.07
N ALA A 77 18.58 -3.64 11.43
CA ALA A 77 17.86 -4.81 11.95
C ALA A 77 18.74 -6.06 11.86
N SER A 78 18.38 -7.11 12.61
CA SER A 78 19.06 -8.40 12.55
C SER A 78 19.07 -8.95 11.12
N TYR A 79 20.19 -9.55 10.70
CA TYR A 79 20.28 -10.20 9.38
C TYR A 79 19.22 -11.29 9.20
N ALA A 80 18.85 -11.98 10.27
CA ALA A 80 17.77 -12.97 10.24
C ALA A 80 16.42 -12.33 9.84
N SER A 81 16.15 -11.09 10.24
CA SER A 81 14.91 -10.39 9.91
C SER A 81 14.76 -10.14 8.42
N TYR A 82 15.87 -9.93 7.69
CA TYR A 82 15.83 -9.75 6.23
C TYR A 82 15.51 -11.03 5.46
N LEU A 83 15.52 -12.21 6.10
CA LEU A 83 14.96 -13.42 5.47
C LEU A 83 13.43 -13.30 5.26
N ILE A 84 12.75 -12.37 5.96
CA ILE A 84 11.34 -12.04 5.64
C ILE A 84 11.22 -11.51 4.21
N CYS A 85 12.22 -10.79 3.70
CA CYS A 85 12.21 -10.34 2.30
C CYS A 85 12.30 -11.52 1.32
N LEU A 86 12.94 -12.63 1.71
CA LEU A 86 12.94 -13.86 0.90
C LEU A 86 11.54 -14.51 0.88
N CYS A 87 10.80 -14.46 1.99
CA CYS A 87 9.39 -14.86 2.00
C CYS A 87 8.55 -13.98 1.08
N GLU A 88 8.75 -12.66 1.08
CA GLU A 88 8.02 -11.76 0.17
C GLU A 88 8.36 -12.07 -1.29
N LEU A 89 9.65 -12.23 -1.61
CA LEU A 89 10.10 -12.57 -2.96
C LEU A 89 9.41 -13.85 -3.45
N ALA A 90 9.43 -14.91 -2.64
CA ALA A 90 8.87 -16.20 -3.02
C ALA A 90 7.33 -16.16 -3.15
N GLU A 91 6.64 -15.37 -2.31
CA GLU A 91 5.19 -15.19 -2.40
C GLU A 91 4.83 -14.50 -3.71
N ARG A 92 5.51 -13.39 -4.00
CA ARG A 92 5.33 -12.61 -5.24
C ARG A 92 5.70 -13.38 -6.47
N ALA A 93 6.82 -14.09 -6.44
CA ALA A 93 7.25 -14.97 -7.52
C ALA A 93 6.15 -15.97 -7.86
N SER A 94 5.59 -16.66 -6.86
CA SER A 94 4.52 -17.62 -7.09
C SER A 94 3.22 -16.94 -7.59
N TYR A 95 2.86 -15.77 -7.03
CA TYR A 95 1.62 -15.07 -7.35
C TYR A 95 1.64 -14.57 -8.79
N TYR A 96 2.68 -13.82 -9.19
CA TYR A 96 2.80 -13.27 -10.53
C TYR A 96 2.96 -14.36 -11.59
N SER A 97 3.68 -15.43 -11.26
CA SER A 97 3.83 -16.59 -12.14
C SER A 97 2.50 -17.27 -12.49
N VAL A 98 1.55 -17.29 -11.56
CA VAL A 98 0.18 -17.80 -11.79
C VAL A 98 -0.67 -16.76 -12.52
N THR A 99 -0.68 -15.50 -12.06
CA THR A 99 -1.56 -14.47 -12.64
C THR A 99 -1.23 -14.17 -14.10
N GLY A 100 0.05 -14.28 -14.49
CA GLY A 100 0.49 -14.05 -15.87
C GLY A 100 -0.13 -15.02 -16.87
N ILE A 101 -0.09 -16.31 -16.55
CA ILE A 101 -0.52 -17.41 -17.42
C ILE A 101 -2.02 -17.73 -17.30
N LEU A 102 -2.67 -17.26 -16.23
CA LEU A 102 -4.08 -17.58 -15.94
C LEU A 102 -5.04 -17.13 -17.05
N SER A 103 -4.74 -16.00 -17.70
CA SER A 103 -5.52 -15.48 -18.81
C SER A 103 -5.56 -16.46 -19.99
N ASN A 104 -4.40 -16.91 -20.45
CA ASN A 104 -4.25 -17.88 -21.54
C ASN A 104 -4.89 -19.22 -21.18
N PHE A 105 -4.67 -19.70 -19.96
CA PHE A 105 -5.22 -20.97 -19.47
C PHE A 105 -6.76 -21.01 -19.58
N ILE A 106 -7.43 -19.92 -19.20
CA ILE A 106 -8.90 -19.84 -19.19
C ILE A 106 -9.45 -19.48 -20.58
N GLN A 107 -8.87 -18.47 -21.23
CA GLN A 107 -9.41 -17.88 -22.45
C GLN A 107 -9.33 -18.84 -23.63
N ARG A 108 -8.14 -19.41 -23.86
CA ARG A 108 -7.80 -20.03 -25.15
C ARG A 108 -8.12 -21.52 -25.13
N PRO A 109 -8.66 -22.07 -26.23
CA PRO A 109 -8.82 -23.51 -26.36
C PRO A 109 -7.45 -24.17 -26.47
N MET A 110 -7.38 -25.45 -26.11
CA MET A 110 -6.18 -26.25 -26.32
C MET A 110 -5.79 -26.27 -27.81
N PRO A 111 -4.52 -25.98 -28.17
CA PRO A 111 -4.05 -26.08 -29.56
C PRO A 111 -4.28 -27.50 -30.11
N LYS A 112 -4.74 -27.62 -31.36
CA LYS A 112 -5.06 -28.92 -32.01
C LYS A 112 -3.84 -29.86 -32.06
N ASP A 113 -2.67 -29.29 -32.27
CA ASP A 113 -1.41 -30.04 -32.37
C ASP A 113 -0.68 -30.16 -31.03
N SER A 114 -1.36 -29.85 -29.91
CA SER A 114 -0.69 -29.80 -28.61
C SER A 114 -0.06 -31.14 -28.23
N PRO A 115 1.27 -31.20 -28.01
CA PRO A 115 1.94 -32.43 -27.61
C PRO A 115 1.33 -32.96 -26.33
N HIS A 116 0.86 -34.22 -26.36
CA HIS A 116 0.30 -34.93 -25.21
C HIS A 116 -0.91 -34.25 -24.51
N GLY A 117 -1.51 -33.23 -25.12
CA GLY A 117 -2.63 -32.47 -24.54
C GLY A 117 -2.23 -31.56 -23.37
N TRP A 118 -1.02 -30.98 -23.42
CA TRP A 118 -0.47 -30.15 -22.33
C TRP A 118 -0.83 -28.66 -22.45
N GLY A 119 -1.44 -28.25 -23.57
CA GLY A 119 -1.84 -26.87 -23.84
C GLY A 119 -0.77 -26.00 -24.52
N ALA A 120 0.44 -26.54 -24.72
CA ALA A 120 1.50 -25.91 -25.49
C ALA A 120 1.29 -26.13 -27.01
N PRO A 121 1.60 -25.15 -27.89
CA PRO A 121 1.65 -25.34 -29.33
C PRO A 121 2.80 -26.29 -29.75
N ALA A 122 2.63 -27.02 -30.86
CA ALA A 122 3.65 -27.96 -31.37
C ALA A 122 4.90 -27.25 -31.90
N ASP A 123 4.70 -26.19 -32.68
CA ASP A 123 5.79 -25.39 -33.24
C ASP A 123 6.14 -24.24 -32.30
N ARG A 124 7.37 -24.28 -31.78
CA ARG A 124 7.92 -23.27 -30.88
C ARG A 124 7.97 -21.89 -31.53
N ASN A 125 8.21 -21.81 -32.84
CA ASN A 125 8.35 -20.54 -33.57
C ASN A 125 7.01 -19.96 -34.06
N SER A 126 5.90 -20.71 -33.92
CA SER A 126 4.58 -20.25 -34.34
C SER A 126 4.09 -19.04 -33.52
N SER A 127 3.08 -18.32 -34.00
CA SER A 127 2.43 -17.25 -33.20
C SER A 127 1.25 -17.77 -32.36
N VAL A 128 0.97 -19.08 -32.38
CA VAL A 128 -0.17 -19.70 -31.69
C VAL A 128 0.04 -19.72 -30.19
N SER A 129 -0.64 -18.87 -29.43
CA SER A 129 -0.50 -18.82 -27.96
C SER A 129 -0.91 -20.15 -27.28
N ALA A 130 -0.37 -20.41 -26.08
CA ALA A 130 -0.80 -21.55 -25.27
C ALA A 130 -2.27 -21.41 -24.84
N GLY A 131 -2.96 -22.54 -24.64
CA GLY A 131 -4.36 -22.56 -24.24
C GLY A 131 -4.82 -23.88 -23.62
N ALA A 132 -5.92 -23.86 -22.87
CA ALA A 132 -6.47 -25.04 -22.22
C ALA A 132 -8.02 -25.06 -22.21
N LEU A 133 -8.66 -24.19 -21.43
CA LEU A 133 -10.09 -24.32 -21.09
C LEU A 133 -11.06 -23.82 -22.18
N GLY A 134 -10.62 -22.92 -23.06
CA GLY A 134 -11.42 -22.43 -24.19
C GLY A 134 -12.69 -21.68 -23.80
N GLN A 135 -12.71 -20.99 -22.66
CA GLN A 135 -13.91 -20.33 -22.12
C GLN A 135 -14.11 -18.90 -22.64
N GLY A 136 -13.18 -18.43 -23.47
CA GLY A 136 -13.24 -17.12 -24.10
C GLY A 136 -12.79 -15.97 -23.19
N LEU A 137 -12.70 -14.79 -23.80
CA LEU A 137 -12.13 -13.59 -23.18
C LEU A 137 -12.93 -13.11 -21.97
N GLN A 138 -14.26 -13.21 -22.00
CA GLN A 138 -15.11 -12.76 -20.90
C GLN A 138 -14.91 -13.59 -19.62
N ALA A 139 -14.80 -14.92 -19.74
CA ALA A 139 -14.56 -15.80 -18.60
C ALA A 139 -13.16 -15.59 -18.00
N ALA A 140 -12.13 -15.45 -18.86
CA ALA A 140 -10.77 -15.15 -18.42
C ALA A 140 -10.69 -13.80 -17.69
N ASN A 141 -11.32 -12.75 -18.24
CA ASN A 141 -11.46 -11.46 -17.57
C ASN A 141 -12.16 -11.60 -16.22
N ALA A 142 -13.31 -12.27 -16.18
CA ALA A 142 -14.09 -12.38 -14.94
C ALA A 142 -13.30 -13.07 -13.81
N LEU A 143 -12.58 -14.14 -14.13
CA LEU A 143 -11.84 -14.92 -13.15
C LEU A 143 -10.52 -14.26 -12.72
N THR A 144 -9.82 -13.60 -13.64
CA THR A 144 -8.61 -12.81 -13.30
C THR A 144 -8.96 -11.57 -12.48
N LEU A 145 -10.06 -10.88 -12.80
CA LEU A 145 -10.57 -9.74 -12.03
C LEU A 145 -11.10 -10.18 -10.66
N LEU A 146 -11.72 -11.36 -10.55
CA LEU A 146 -12.11 -11.93 -9.25
C LEU A 146 -10.89 -12.14 -8.35
N LEU A 147 -9.80 -12.70 -8.90
CA LEU A 147 -8.54 -12.87 -8.16
C LEU A 147 -8.03 -11.53 -7.65
N THR A 148 -7.93 -10.51 -8.52
CA THR A 148 -7.50 -9.17 -8.14
C THR A 148 -8.43 -8.56 -7.08
N PHE A 149 -9.75 -8.58 -7.29
CA PHE A 149 -10.72 -8.03 -6.35
C PHE A 149 -10.57 -8.64 -4.96
N LEU A 150 -10.50 -9.97 -4.85
CA LEU A 150 -10.34 -10.66 -3.57
C LEU A 150 -8.94 -10.42 -2.98
N ALA A 151 -7.88 -10.42 -3.78
CA ALA A 151 -6.51 -10.20 -3.32
C ALA A 151 -6.24 -8.80 -2.76
N TYR A 152 -7.12 -7.83 -3.05
CA TYR A 152 -7.08 -6.47 -2.49
C TYR A 152 -8.22 -6.16 -1.50
N CYS A 153 -9.26 -7.02 -1.40
CA CYS A 153 -10.29 -6.95 -0.36
C CYS A 153 -9.92 -7.74 0.90
N VAL A 154 -9.48 -9.00 0.75
CA VAL A 154 -9.17 -9.89 1.87
C VAL A 154 -8.04 -9.37 2.77
N PRO A 155 -7.01 -8.63 2.30
CA PRO A 155 -6.03 -7.99 3.19
C PRO A 155 -6.62 -7.15 4.33
N LEU A 156 -7.75 -6.47 4.10
CA LEU A 156 -8.43 -5.71 5.15
C LEU A 156 -8.88 -6.63 6.30
N TYR A 157 -9.42 -7.79 5.94
CA TYR A 157 -9.84 -8.80 6.89
C TYR A 157 -8.64 -9.53 7.53
N GLY A 158 -7.65 -9.93 6.73
CA GLY A 158 -6.46 -10.64 7.19
C GLY A 158 -5.62 -9.81 8.18
N GLY A 159 -5.46 -8.51 7.92
CA GLY A 159 -4.84 -7.56 8.85
C GLY A 159 -5.68 -7.38 10.12
N PHE A 160 -6.99 -7.15 10.00
CA PHE A 160 -7.89 -7.04 11.15
C PHE A 160 -7.82 -8.27 12.07
N VAL A 161 -7.85 -9.48 11.51
CA VAL A 161 -7.78 -10.73 12.28
C VAL A 161 -6.40 -10.89 12.96
N ALA A 162 -5.32 -10.50 12.28
CA ALA A 162 -3.99 -10.52 12.85
C ALA A 162 -3.85 -9.56 14.04
N ASP A 163 -4.34 -8.33 13.90
CA ASP A 163 -4.21 -7.28 14.92
C ASP A 163 -5.10 -7.50 16.15
N THR A 164 -6.22 -8.22 16.00
CA THR A 164 -7.20 -8.41 17.08
C THR A 164 -7.18 -9.78 17.75
N ARG A 165 -6.85 -10.86 17.02
CA ARG A 165 -7.10 -12.22 17.49
C ARG A 165 -5.85 -13.10 17.53
N ILE A 166 -5.16 -13.24 16.40
CA ILE A 166 -4.19 -14.35 16.24
C ILE A 166 -2.72 -13.89 16.17
N GLY A 167 -2.47 -12.60 15.94
CA GLY A 167 -1.13 -12.05 15.71
C GLY A 167 -0.63 -12.27 14.28
N LYS A 168 0.25 -11.36 13.81
CA LYS A 168 0.80 -11.30 12.44
C LYS A 168 1.42 -12.63 11.98
N PHE A 169 2.25 -13.25 12.83
CA PHE A 169 2.97 -14.49 12.47
C PHE A 169 2.01 -15.67 12.23
N LYS A 170 0.97 -15.84 13.04
CA LYS A 170 -0.03 -16.91 12.83
C LYS A 170 -0.90 -16.62 11.61
N ALA A 171 -1.25 -15.36 11.37
CA ALA A 171 -1.97 -14.96 10.18
C ALA A 171 -1.18 -15.32 8.91
N ILE A 172 0.13 -15.05 8.87
CA ILE A 172 0.99 -15.45 7.75
C ILE A 172 0.93 -16.96 7.52
N TRP A 173 1.00 -17.80 8.56
CA TRP A 173 0.89 -19.25 8.42
C TRP A 173 -0.46 -19.71 7.85
N VAL A 174 -1.58 -19.10 8.25
CA VAL A 174 -2.88 -19.35 7.64
C VAL A 174 -2.83 -19.06 6.14
N GLY A 175 -2.21 -17.93 5.77
CA GLY A 175 -2.03 -17.54 4.38
C GLY A 175 -1.16 -18.52 3.59
N VAL A 176 -0.05 -19.00 4.19
CA VAL A 176 0.86 -19.99 3.58
C VAL A 176 0.15 -21.30 3.28
N ILE A 177 -0.66 -21.81 4.22
CA ILE A 177 -1.40 -23.06 4.01
C ILE A 177 -2.43 -22.88 2.89
N ALA A 178 -3.20 -21.79 2.91
CA ALA A 178 -4.20 -21.51 1.87
C ALA A 178 -3.57 -21.33 0.48
N GLY A 179 -2.44 -20.61 0.38
CA GLY A 179 -1.72 -20.42 -0.88
C GLY A 179 -1.09 -21.71 -1.40
N PHE A 180 -0.57 -22.58 -0.52
CA PHE A 180 -0.06 -23.89 -0.94
C PHE A 180 -1.17 -24.77 -1.52
N VAL A 181 -2.34 -24.81 -0.87
CA VAL A 181 -3.53 -25.52 -1.39
C VAL A 181 -3.93 -24.97 -2.76
N SER A 182 -3.93 -23.65 -2.93
CA SER A 182 -4.22 -23.02 -4.21
C SER A 182 -3.29 -23.49 -5.33
N HIS A 183 -1.97 -23.46 -5.12
CA HIS A 183 -1.01 -23.88 -6.13
C HIS A 183 -1.16 -25.36 -6.50
N VAL A 184 -1.47 -26.23 -5.52
CA VAL A 184 -1.79 -27.64 -5.78
C VAL A 184 -3.07 -27.77 -6.63
N LEU A 185 -4.11 -26.98 -6.35
CA LEU A 185 -5.35 -26.98 -7.15
C LEU A 185 -5.11 -26.51 -8.59
N PHE A 186 -4.25 -25.52 -8.82
CA PHE A 186 -3.86 -25.11 -10.17
C PHE A 186 -3.15 -26.22 -10.94
N VAL A 187 -2.22 -26.94 -10.30
CA VAL A 187 -1.58 -28.10 -10.93
C VAL A 187 -2.62 -29.16 -11.27
N ILE A 188 -3.54 -29.49 -10.35
CA ILE A 188 -4.62 -30.46 -10.59
C ILE A 188 -5.48 -30.04 -11.79
N ALA A 189 -5.84 -28.75 -11.88
CA ALA A 189 -6.63 -28.22 -12.99
C ALA A 189 -5.93 -28.38 -14.35
N ALA A 190 -4.60 -28.33 -14.38
CA ALA A 190 -3.79 -28.46 -15.58
C ALA A 190 -3.32 -29.89 -15.90
N ILE A 191 -3.68 -30.89 -15.09
CA ILE A 191 -3.35 -32.29 -15.39
C ILE A 191 -4.09 -32.71 -16.68
N PRO A 192 -3.41 -33.34 -17.66
CA PRO A 192 -4.02 -33.69 -18.94
C PRO A 192 -5.27 -34.58 -18.82
N SER A 193 -5.32 -35.47 -17.83
CA SER A 193 -6.51 -36.30 -17.57
C SER A 193 -7.72 -35.48 -17.10
N VAL A 194 -7.50 -34.35 -16.43
CA VAL A 194 -8.56 -33.44 -15.97
C VAL A 194 -9.01 -32.54 -17.12
N LEU A 195 -8.06 -32.02 -17.91
CA LEU A 195 -8.34 -31.20 -19.09
C LEU A 195 -9.17 -31.94 -20.16
N LYS A 196 -8.99 -33.27 -20.29
CA LYS A 196 -9.82 -34.11 -21.18
C LYS A 196 -11.32 -34.07 -20.84
N HIS A 197 -11.67 -33.75 -19.59
CA HIS A 197 -13.04 -33.61 -19.13
C HIS A 197 -13.48 -32.15 -19.03
N GLY A 198 -12.86 -31.25 -19.80
CA GLY A 198 -13.30 -29.86 -20.10
C GLY A 198 -13.78 -29.07 -18.89
N ASP A 199 -15.09 -29.12 -18.64
CA ASP A 199 -15.76 -28.45 -17.52
C ASP A 199 -15.24 -28.87 -16.14
N ALA A 200 -14.71 -30.09 -16.00
CA ALA A 200 -14.16 -30.60 -14.75
C ALA A 200 -12.93 -29.82 -14.25
N ALA A 201 -12.17 -29.20 -15.17
CA ALA A 201 -11.00 -28.39 -14.82
C ALA A 201 -11.39 -26.98 -14.32
N MET A 202 -12.61 -26.52 -14.58
CA MET A 202 -13.08 -25.20 -14.14
C MET A 202 -13.23 -25.11 -12.62
N ALA A 203 -13.84 -26.13 -12.01
CA ALA A 203 -14.04 -26.18 -10.55
C ALA A 203 -12.75 -26.04 -9.74
N PRO A 204 -11.67 -26.84 -9.98
CA PRO A 204 -10.41 -26.65 -9.28
C PRO A 204 -9.76 -25.31 -9.59
N THR A 205 -9.92 -24.76 -10.81
CA THR A 205 -9.41 -23.43 -11.18
C THR A 205 -10.05 -22.31 -10.34
N VAL A 206 -11.37 -22.30 -10.21
CA VAL A 206 -12.09 -21.29 -9.42
C VAL A 206 -11.75 -21.42 -7.93
N LEU A 207 -11.69 -22.64 -7.41
CA LEU A 207 -11.26 -22.88 -6.03
C LEU A 207 -9.81 -22.44 -5.80
N ALA A 208 -8.91 -22.68 -6.75
CA ALA A 208 -7.53 -22.22 -6.70
C ALA A 208 -7.46 -20.69 -6.65
N ILE A 209 -8.23 -19.98 -7.47
CA ILE A 209 -8.30 -18.50 -7.47
C ILE A 209 -8.75 -17.96 -6.10
N ILE A 210 -9.84 -18.49 -5.55
CA ILE A 210 -10.38 -18.02 -4.27
C ILE A 210 -9.40 -18.29 -3.13
N THR A 211 -8.80 -19.48 -3.12
CA THR A 211 -7.82 -19.86 -2.08
C THR A 211 -6.51 -19.09 -2.22
N LEU A 212 -6.06 -18.75 -3.45
CA LEU A 212 -4.90 -17.88 -3.68
C LEU A 212 -5.14 -16.49 -3.10
N ALA A 213 -6.28 -15.90 -3.43
CA ALA A 213 -6.67 -14.59 -2.95
C ALA A 213 -6.76 -14.55 -1.42
N PHE A 214 -7.30 -15.60 -0.81
CA PHE A 214 -7.35 -15.73 0.64
C PHE A 214 -5.94 -15.87 1.24
N GLY A 215 -5.08 -16.70 0.65
CA GLY A 215 -3.69 -16.89 1.06
C GLY A 215 -2.92 -15.57 1.07
N THR A 216 -2.92 -14.88 -0.06
CA THR A 216 -2.28 -13.57 -0.20
C THR A 216 -2.88 -12.52 0.74
N GLY A 217 -4.20 -12.56 0.97
CA GLY A 217 -4.91 -11.68 1.90
C GLY A 217 -4.46 -11.79 3.35
N PHE A 218 -3.92 -12.94 3.77
CA PHE A 218 -3.38 -13.12 5.12
C PHE A 218 -1.86 -12.87 5.21
N ILE A 219 -1.14 -12.94 4.09
CA ILE A 219 0.31 -12.67 4.05
C ILE A 219 0.59 -11.18 3.87
N LYS A 220 0.05 -10.57 2.80
CA LYS A 220 0.33 -9.18 2.39
C LYS A 220 0.23 -8.14 3.52
N PRO A 221 -0.87 -8.06 4.30
CA PRO A 221 -1.00 -7.03 5.32
C PRO A 221 -0.11 -7.26 6.54
N ASN A 222 0.51 -8.44 6.67
CA ASN A 222 1.21 -8.85 7.89
C ASN A 222 2.72 -8.97 7.72
N LEU A 223 3.23 -9.21 6.50
CA LEU A 223 4.64 -9.50 6.28
C LEU A 223 5.55 -8.28 6.43
N LEU A 224 5.23 -7.14 5.80
CA LEU A 224 5.98 -5.89 5.94
C LEU A 224 5.92 -5.34 7.39
N PRO A 225 4.74 -5.28 8.05
CA PRO A 225 4.69 -4.91 9.46
C PRO A 225 5.53 -5.84 10.34
N LEU A 226 5.49 -7.15 10.12
CA LEU A 226 6.33 -8.09 10.86
C LEU A 226 7.82 -7.80 10.67
N LEU A 227 8.27 -7.43 9.46
CA LEU A 227 9.64 -7.00 9.21
C LEU A 227 9.99 -5.72 9.97
N MET A 228 9.11 -4.70 9.91
CA MET A 228 9.32 -3.43 10.61
C MET A 228 9.37 -3.60 12.13
N ASP A 229 8.56 -4.50 12.68
CA ASP A 229 8.54 -4.84 14.11
C ASP A 229 9.86 -5.46 14.59
N GLN A 230 10.72 -5.95 13.68
CA GLN A 230 12.03 -6.47 14.07
C GLN A 230 13.06 -5.37 14.39
N TYR A 231 12.77 -4.12 14.02
CA TYR A 231 13.59 -2.99 14.42
C TYR A 231 13.23 -2.56 15.84
N ARG A 232 14.18 -2.74 16.77
CA ARG A 232 13.92 -2.65 18.22
C ARG A 232 13.78 -1.23 18.75
N GLU A 233 14.49 -0.26 18.16
CA GLU A 233 14.49 1.12 18.64
C GLU A 233 13.19 1.82 18.28
N LYS A 234 12.44 2.32 19.27
CA LYS A 234 11.13 2.97 19.07
C LYS A 234 11.21 4.45 18.70
N THR A 235 12.34 5.08 19.01
CA THR A 235 12.64 6.50 18.74
C THR A 235 14.02 6.61 18.07
N ASP A 236 14.41 7.83 17.71
CA ASP A 236 15.80 8.12 17.39
C ASP A 236 16.65 7.91 18.67
N VAL A 237 17.86 7.36 18.49
CA VAL A 237 18.76 7.07 19.61
C VAL A 237 20.21 7.46 19.28
N VAL A 238 20.94 7.97 20.27
CA VAL A 238 22.35 8.31 20.19
C VAL A 238 23.19 7.06 20.40
N LYS A 239 24.13 6.86 19.49
CA LYS A 239 25.16 5.82 19.56
C LYS A 239 26.54 6.46 19.55
N VAL A 240 27.41 6.01 20.43
CA VAL A 240 28.85 6.33 20.40
C VAL A 240 29.56 5.29 19.54
N LEU A 241 30.29 5.75 18.53
CA LEU A 241 31.09 4.89 17.64
C LEU A 241 32.44 4.52 18.28
N PRO A 242 33.14 3.49 17.77
CA PRO A 242 34.50 3.16 18.22
C PRO A 242 35.51 4.31 18.06
N SER A 243 35.21 5.28 17.18
CA SER A 243 35.98 6.51 17.02
C SER A 243 35.76 7.55 18.13
N GLY A 244 34.78 7.33 19.02
CA GLY A 244 34.31 8.31 20.01
C GLY A 244 33.27 9.30 19.49
N GLU A 245 32.95 9.28 18.19
CA GLU A 245 31.92 10.14 17.59
C GLU A 245 30.52 9.75 18.07
N LYS A 246 29.75 10.74 18.55
CA LYS A 246 28.31 10.59 18.83
C LYS A 246 27.51 10.77 17.56
N VAL A 247 26.65 9.81 17.25
CA VAL A 247 25.80 9.84 16.06
C VAL A 247 24.37 9.48 16.43
N ILE A 248 23.40 10.03 15.69
CA ILE A 248 21.99 9.68 15.85
C ILE A 248 21.67 8.53 14.92
N VAL A 249 21.15 7.44 15.47
CA VAL A 249 20.53 6.36 14.72
C VAL A 249 19.10 6.75 14.41
N ASP A 250 18.87 7.17 13.17
CA ASP A 250 17.58 7.67 12.70
C ASP A 250 16.62 6.50 12.44
N ARG A 251 15.55 6.40 13.23
CA ARG A 251 14.58 5.30 13.12
C ARG A 251 13.84 5.38 11.79
N GLN A 252 13.36 6.56 11.42
CA GLN A 252 12.52 6.73 10.24
C GLN A 252 13.28 6.32 8.97
N LYS A 253 14.49 6.85 8.77
CA LYS A 253 15.32 6.50 7.61
C LYS A 253 15.72 5.03 7.60
N THR A 254 15.87 4.41 8.79
CA THR A 254 16.16 2.98 8.89
C THR A 254 14.98 2.12 8.44
N LEU A 255 13.75 2.46 8.87
CA LEU A 255 12.52 1.79 8.44
C LEU A 255 12.26 2.01 6.94
N GLU A 256 12.54 3.21 6.43
CA GLU A 256 12.48 3.51 4.99
C GLU A 256 13.42 2.59 4.21
N ARG A 257 14.69 2.43 4.63
CA ARG A 257 15.62 1.50 3.98
C ARG A 257 15.12 0.05 4.02
N MET A 258 14.59 -0.42 5.15
CA MET A 258 14.04 -1.77 5.26
C MET A 258 12.87 -1.97 4.29
N THR A 259 12.01 -0.97 4.18
CA THR A 259 10.88 -0.94 3.26
C THR A 259 11.35 -0.94 1.80
N LEU A 260 12.39 -0.20 1.44
CA LEU A 260 12.98 -0.22 0.10
C LEU A 260 13.54 -1.59 -0.28
N ILE A 261 14.22 -2.28 0.64
CA ILE A 261 14.72 -3.65 0.41
C ILE A 261 13.54 -4.62 0.21
N PHE A 262 12.45 -4.44 0.97
CA PHE A 262 11.23 -5.22 0.79
C PHE A 262 10.60 -4.98 -0.59
N TYR A 263 10.51 -3.72 -1.04
CA TYR A 263 10.04 -3.39 -2.38
C TYR A 263 10.91 -3.98 -3.50
N TRP A 264 12.22 -4.03 -3.31
CA TRP A 264 13.13 -4.67 -4.25
C TRP A 264 12.83 -6.18 -4.39
N ALA A 265 12.54 -6.86 -3.27
CA ALA A 265 12.14 -8.27 -3.26
C ALA A 265 10.83 -8.52 -4.04
N ILE A 266 9.84 -7.61 -3.95
CA ILE A 266 8.58 -7.70 -4.71
C ILE A 266 8.84 -7.71 -6.22
N ASN A 267 9.64 -6.75 -6.69
CA ASN A 267 9.91 -6.57 -8.12
C ASN A 267 10.72 -7.73 -8.71
N ILE A 268 11.71 -8.26 -7.97
CA ILE A 268 12.43 -9.46 -8.38
C ILE A 268 11.48 -10.66 -8.44
N GLY A 269 10.60 -10.79 -7.43
CA GLY A 269 9.56 -11.81 -7.43
C GLY A 269 8.73 -11.77 -8.71
N ALA A 270 8.22 -10.59 -9.10
CA ALA A 270 7.43 -10.43 -10.31
C ALA A 270 8.13 -10.91 -11.60
N PHE A 271 9.45 -10.72 -11.70
CA PHE A 271 10.22 -11.14 -12.87
C PHE A 271 10.25 -12.67 -13.08
N PHE A 272 9.97 -13.47 -12.04
CA PHE A 272 9.88 -14.93 -12.18
C PHE A 272 8.72 -15.40 -13.06
N GLN A 273 7.72 -14.54 -13.32
CA GLN A 273 6.66 -14.82 -14.29
C GLN A 273 7.21 -15.19 -15.68
N LEU A 274 8.36 -14.62 -16.07
CA LEU A 274 9.04 -14.97 -17.32
C LEU A 274 9.25 -16.49 -17.47
N ALA A 275 9.61 -17.16 -16.38
CA ALA A 275 9.85 -18.61 -16.40
C ALA A 275 8.56 -19.38 -16.70
N THR A 276 7.43 -18.98 -16.11
CA THR A 276 6.15 -19.68 -16.34
C THR A 276 5.55 -19.38 -17.69
N SER A 277 5.72 -18.16 -18.24
CA SER A 277 5.33 -17.83 -19.62
C SER A 277 6.00 -18.75 -20.64
N TYR A 278 7.31 -19.03 -20.48
CA TYR A 278 8.00 -20.01 -21.33
C TYR A 278 7.63 -21.46 -21.01
N CYS A 279 7.37 -21.79 -19.74
CA CYS A 279 6.91 -23.14 -19.40
C CYS A 279 5.55 -23.46 -20.05
N GLU A 280 4.57 -22.56 -20.03
CA GLU A 280 3.27 -22.80 -20.70
C GLU A 280 3.42 -22.92 -22.21
N ARG A 281 4.35 -22.15 -22.78
CA ARG A 281 4.60 -22.06 -24.21
C ARG A 281 5.33 -23.28 -24.76
N ASP A 282 6.40 -23.72 -24.10
CA ASP A 282 7.33 -24.73 -24.63
C ASP A 282 7.03 -26.15 -24.13
N VAL A 283 6.29 -26.27 -23.01
CA VAL A 283 5.99 -27.56 -22.38
C VAL A 283 4.49 -27.70 -22.10
N GLY A 284 3.90 -26.76 -21.37
CA GLY A 284 2.46 -26.73 -21.09
C GLY A 284 2.12 -26.35 -19.65
N PHE A 285 0.82 -26.24 -19.38
CA PHE A 285 0.31 -25.64 -18.14
C PHE A 285 0.62 -26.42 -16.87
N TRP A 286 0.76 -27.75 -16.96
CA TRP A 286 1.09 -28.56 -15.77
C TRP A 286 2.43 -28.12 -15.17
N LEU A 287 3.45 -27.87 -16.00
CA LEU A 287 4.76 -27.41 -15.55
C LEU A 287 4.69 -25.95 -15.12
N ALA A 288 3.97 -25.12 -15.90
CA ALA A 288 3.80 -23.71 -15.62
C ALA A 288 3.15 -23.45 -14.25
N PHE A 289 2.20 -24.29 -13.81
CA PHE A 289 1.63 -24.22 -12.45
C PHE A 289 2.43 -24.97 -11.38
N PHE A 290 3.31 -25.91 -11.77
CA PHE A 290 4.19 -26.60 -10.83
C PHE A 290 5.37 -25.73 -10.37
N VAL A 291 5.95 -24.93 -11.27
CA VAL A 291 7.05 -24.01 -10.97
C VAL A 291 6.73 -23.04 -9.79
N PRO A 292 5.54 -22.41 -9.73
CA PRO A 292 5.09 -21.62 -8.57
C PRO A 292 5.14 -22.38 -7.25
N ILE A 293 4.84 -23.69 -7.21
CA ILE A 293 4.93 -24.51 -5.98
C ILE A 293 6.37 -24.53 -5.47
N ILE A 294 7.34 -24.77 -6.35
CA ILE A 294 8.77 -24.83 -5.99
C ILE A 294 9.21 -23.51 -5.36
N MET A 295 8.83 -22.40 -5.98
CA MET A 295 9.11 -21.06 -5.44
C MET A 295 8.41 -20.84 -4.11
N TYR A 296 7.14 -21.22 -4.00
CA TYR A 296 6.32 -21.01 -2.81
C TYR A 296 6.80 -21.82 -1.60
N LEU A 297 7.38 -23.01 -1.80
CA LEU A 297 7.92 -23.85 -0.72
C LEU A 297 9.08 -23.20 0.04
N VAL A 298 9.69 -22.14 -0.50
CA VAL A 298 10.66 -21.33 0.24
C VAL A 298 10.02 -20.65 1.46
N LEU A 299 8.75 -20.23 1.39
CA LEU A 299 8.05 -19.57 2.51
C LEU A 299 8.03 -20.41 3.78
N PRO A 300 7.43 -21.63 3.79
CA PRO A 300 7.34 -22.42 5.02
C PRO A 300 8.72 -22.77 5.59
N VAL A 301 9.72 -23.05 4.73
CA VAL A 301 11.09 -23.34 5.17
C VAL A 301 11.69 -22.15 5.93
N VAL A 302 11.59 -20.95 5.35
CA VAL A 302 12.12 -19.74 5.97
C VAL A 302 11.33 -19.39 7.24
N LEU A 303 10.01 -19.52 7.24
CA LEU A 303 9.18 -19.22 8.41
C LEU A 303 9.44 -20.16 9.59
N VAL A 304 9.67 -21.46 9.33
CA VAL A 304 10.07 -22.42 10.37
C VAL A 304 11.42 -22.04 10.96
N PHE A 305 12.38 -21.62 10.14
CA PHE A 305 13.68 -21.15 10.62
C PHE A 305 13.58 -19.85 11.44
N LEU A 306 12.70 -18.93 11.02
CA LEU A 306 12.48 -17.65 11.68
C LEU A 306 11.65 -17.75 12.95
N GLN A 307 10.90 -18.83 13.16
CA GLN A 307 9.93 -18.92 14.25
C GLN A 307 10.53 -18.57 15.62
N SER A 308 11.74 -19.06 15.93
CA SER A 308 12.40 -18.84 17.23
C SER A 308 13.22 -17.55 17.30
N ARG A 309 13.36 -16.82 16.18
CA ARG A 309 14.28 -15.68 16.03
C ARG A 309 13.56 -14.34 15.90
N LEU A 310 12.26 -14.34 15.67
CA LEU A 310 11.46 -13.13 15.48
C LEU A 310 10.89 -12.61 16.80
N VAL A 311 10.90 -11.29 16.94
CA VAL A 311 10.12 -10.59 17.96
C VAL A 311 8.65 -10.65 17.54
N ARG A 312 7.78 -11.02 18.49
CA ARG A 312 6.35 -11.21 18.27
C ARG A 312 5.56 -10.37 19.26
N ASP A 313 4.94 -9.32 18.77
CA ASP A 313 4.02 -8.50 19.57
C ASP A 313 2.68 -9.22 19.79
N SER A 314 2.10 -9.04 20.98
CA SER A 314 0.74 -9.48 21.28
C SER A 314 -0.28 -8.60 20.53
N PRO A 315 -1.46 -9.14 20.16
CA PRO A 315 -2.55 -8.35 19.58
C PRO A 315 -2.93 -7.16 20.50
N LYS A 316 -2.95 -5.92 19.97
CA LYS A 316 -3.20 -4.67 20.74
C LYS A 316 -4.60 -4.07 20.48
N GLY A 317 -5.47 -4.78 19.77
CA GLY A 317 -6.76 -4.26 19.31
C GLY A 317 -6.67 -3.62 17.92
N SER A 318 -7.82 -3.27 17.33
CA SER A 318 -7.86 -2.77 15.95
C SER A 318 -8.27 -1.31 15.86
N VAL A 319 -7.41 -0.53 15.19
CA VAL A 319 -7.68 0.83 14.72
C VAL A 319 -8.97 0.87 13.90
N LEU A 320 -9.24 -0.17 13.09
CA LEU A 320 -10.46 -0.28 12.29
C LEU A 320 -11.72 -0.38 13.16
N GLU A 321 -11.64 -1.06 14.31
CA GLU A 321 -12.78 -1.16 15.23
C GLU A 321 -13.11 0.19 15.86
N THR A 322 -12.09 0.91 16.34
CA THR A 322 -12.25 2.26 16.89
C THR A 322 -12.78 3.23 15.83
N ALA A 323 -12.19 3.22 14.63
CA ALA A 323 -12.64 4.02 13.50
C ALA A 323 -14.11 3.75 13.16
N TRP A 324 -14.52 2.48 13.11
CA TRP A 324 -15.91 2.10 12.85
C TRP A 324 -16.88 2.61 13.92
N LYS A 325 -16.51 2.52 15.21
CA LYS A 325 -17.34 3.05 16.32
C LYS A 325 -17.53 4.57 16.17
N VAL A 326 -16.44 5.31 15.94
CA VAL A 326 -16.48 6.77 15.76
C VAL A 326 -17.32 7.14 14.53
N THR A 327 -17.06 6.54 13.37
CA THR A 327 -17.83 6.80 12.13
C THR A 327 -19.32 6.56 12.34
N ARG A 328 -19.69 5.48 13.04
CA ARG A 328 -21.11 5.20 13.34
C ARG A 328 -21.76 6.28 14.20
N VAL A 329 -21.04 6.85 15.17
CA VAL A 329 -21.53 7.96 16.00
C VAL A 329 -21.65 9.24 15.15
N THR A 330 -20.63 9.56 14.36
CA THR A 330 -20.59 10.71 13.45
C THR A 330 -21.79 10.73 12.49
N PHE A 331 -22.06 9.61 11.83
CA PHE A 331 -23.15 9.46 10.84
C PHE A 331 -24.49 8.99 11.42
N SER A 332 -24.69 9.15 12.73
CA SER A 332 -25.98 8.87 13.40
C SER A 332 -27.12 9.79 12.91
N LYS A 333 -28.38 9.48 13.29
CA LYS A 333 -29.60 10.23 12.90
C LYS A 333 -29.39 11.75 12.95
N GLY A 334 -29.67 12.46 11.85
CA GLY A 334 -29.50 13.92 11.75
C GLY A 334 -28.13 14.37 11.21
N TRP A 335 -27.27 13.45 10.76
CA TRP A 335 -25.94 13.78 10.22
C TRP A 335 -25.98 14.79 9.06
N ILE A 336 -27.01 14.79 8.21
CA ILE A 336 -27.15 15.73 7.09
C ILE A 336 -27.23 17.18 7.57
N SER A 337 -27.98 17.43 8.65
CA SER A 337 -28.10 18.76 9.25
C SER A 337 -26.76 19.21 9.84
N ARG A 338 -26.05 18.31 10.53
CA ARG A 338 -24.72 18.59 11.11
C ARG A 338 -23.66 18.82 10.05
N TRP A 339 -23.73 18.08 8.94
CA TRP A 339 -22.83 18.26 7.81
C TRP A 339 -23.01 19.64 7.17
N ARG A 340 -24.25 20.11 6.99
CA ARG A 340 -24.52 21.48 6.52
C ARG A 340 -24.04 22.57 7.48
N ASN A 341 -24.00 22.28 8.78
CA ASN A 341 -23.61 23.22 9.82
C ASN A 341 -22.12 23.10 10.24
N ASN A 342 -21.30 22.31 9.54
CA ASN A 342 -19.88 22.04 9.87
C ASN A 342 -19.61 21.45 11.28
N THR A 343 -20.62 20.93 11.98
CA THR A 343 -20.48 20.32 13.33
C THR A 343 -20.48 18.79 13.31
N LEU A 344 -20.29 18.18 12.13
CA LEU A 344 -20.39 16.74 11.93
C LEU A 344 -19.40 15.96 12.82
N TRP A 345 -18.12 16.34 12.82
CA TRP A 345 -17.07 15.65 13.56
C TRP A 345 -17.07 15.99 15.05
N GLU A 346 -17.42 17.23 15.40
CA GLU A 346 -17.60 17.68 16.78
C GLU A 346 -18.63 16.81 17.52
N TYR A 347 -19.63 16.27 16.82
CA TYR A 347 -20.63 15.38 17.40
C TYR A 347 -20.05 14.07 17.96
N ALA A 348 -18.91 13.58 17.46
CA ALA A 348 -18.35 12.29 17.90
C ALA A 348 -17.27 12.42 18.97
N LYS A 349 -16.84 13.66 19.30
CA LYS A 349 -15.89 13.95 20.37
C LYS A 349 -16.45 13.53 21.73
N PRO A 350 -15.75 12.67 22.49
CA PRO A 350 -16.13 12.31 23.86
C PRO A 350 -16.46 13.51 24.74
N SER A 351 -15.70 14.61 24.69
CA SER A 351 -15.98 15.85 25.44
C SER A 351 -17.41 16.37 25.18
N ASN A 352 -17.73 16.58 23.90
CA ASN A 352 -19.05 17.04 23.48
C ASN A 352 -20.13 15.98 23.75
N MET A 353 -19.82 14.67 23.71
CA MET A 353 -20.76 13.60 24.07
C MET A 353 -21.15 13.67 25.54
N LEU A 354 -20.19 13.89 26.42
CA LEU A 354 -20.42 14.06 27.86
C LEU A 354 -21.24 15.31 28.15
N GLU A 355 -20.96 16.44 27.49
CA GLU A 355 -21.76 17.67 27.62
C GLU A 355 -23.23 17.48 27.25
N ARG A 356 -23.53 16.56 26.33
CA ARG A 356 -24.91 16.21 25.92
C ARG A 356 -25.54 15.13 26.81
N GLY A 357 -24.88 14.74 27.90
CA GLY A 357 -25.35 13.72 28.84
C GLY A 357 -25.18 12.27 28.35
N ARG A 358 -24.31 12.03 27.35
CA ARG A 358 -24.07 10.69 26.80
C ARG A 358 -22.76 10.10 27.30
N GLU A 359 -22.83 9.36 28.40
CA GLU A 359 -21.68 8.71 29.05
C GLU A 359 -21.21 7.42 28.35
N PHE A 360 -22.10 6.76 27.60
CA PHE A 360 -21.81 5.46 26.97
C PHE A 360 -21.94 5.52 25.45
N TYR A 361 -21.06 4.81 24.75
CA TYR A 361 -21.17 4.62 23.30
C TYR A 361 -22.52 3.99 22.93
N ASN A 362 -22.92 2.96 23.69
CA ASN A 362 -24.21 2.30 23.56
C ASN A 362 -24.91 2.31 24.92
N GLU A 363 -25.87 3.24 25.08
CA GLU A 363 -26.67 3.39 26.30
C GLU A 363 -27.40 2.10 26.69
N LYS A 364 -27.87 1.31 25.72
CA LYS A 364 -28.59 0.05 26.00
C LYS A 364 -27.69 -1.04 26.58
N LYS A 365 -26.41 -1.06 26.18
CA LYS A 365 -25.44 -2.07 26.61
C LYS A 365 -24.43 -1.54 27.64
N LYS A 366 -24.53 -0.26 28.02
CA LYS A 366 -23.57 0.47 28.87
C LYS A 366 -22.11 0.24 28.48
N THR A 367 -21.83 0.20 27.18
CA THR A 367 -20.44 0.03 26.71
C THR A 367 -19.69 1.34 26.85
N PRO A 368 -18.52 1.38 27.51
CA PRO A 368 -17.76 2.61 27.69
C PRO A 368 -17.29 3.19 26.37
N ILE A 369 -17.08 4.50 26.34
CA ILE A 369 -16.38 5.17 25.24
C ILE A 369 -14.91 4.77 25.34
N THR A 370 -14.33 4.32 24.23
CA THR A 370 -12.98 3.72 24.17
C THR A 370 -11.98 4.56 23.37
N TRP A 371 -12.37 5.78 23.00
CA TRP A 371 -11.58 6.73 22.23
C TRP A 371 -11.63 8.10 22.89
N ASP A 372 -10.67 8.97 22.56
CA ASP A 372 -10.57 10.36 23.00
C ASP A 372 -10.97 11.34 21.88
N ASP A 373 -10.87 12.64 22.15
CA ASP A 373 -11.14 13.68 21.16
C ASP A 373 -10.12 13.69 20.00
N GLN A 374 -8.87 13.34 20.28
CA GLN A 374 -7.78 13.29 19.29
C GLN A 374 -8.05 12.23 18.23
N TRP A 375 -8.52 11.05 18.63
CA TRP A 375 -8.98 10.00 17.73
C TRP A 375 -10.03 10.48 16.71
N VAL A 376 -10.93 11.38 17.12
CA VAL A 376 -11.96 11.92 16.22
C VAL A 376 -11.35 12.89 15.19
N LEU A 377 -10.38 13.70 15.62
CA LEU A 377 -9.61 14.58 14.73
C LEU A 377 -8.77 13.78 13.74
N ASP A 378 -8.08 12.74 14.21
CA ASP A 378 -7.25 11.84 13.41
C ASP A 378 -8.08 11.12 12.33
N ILE A 379 -9.29 10.67 12.67
CA ILE A 379 -10.22 10.07 11.70
C ILE A 379 -10.72 11.12 10.70
N LYS A 380 -11.06 12.34 11.16
CA LYS A 380 -11.46 13.44 10.26
C LYS A 380 -10.37 13.76 9.24
N GLN A 381 -9.12 13.88 9.70
CA GLN A 381 -7.96 14.14 8.83
C GLN A 381 -7.71 12.95 7.90
N THR A 382 -7.83 11.73 8.39
CA THR A 382 -7.74 10.51 7.58
C THR A 382 -8.76 10.52 6.44
N VAL A 383 -10.04 10.85 6.72
CA VAL A 383 -11.08 10.94 5.70
C VAL A 383 -10.80 12.05 4.70
N ASN A 384 -10.29 13.20 5.15
CA ASN A 384 -9.88 14.28 4.26
C ASN A 384 -8.73 13.86 3.33
N SER A 385 -7.72 13.19 3.87
CA SER A 385 -6.57 12.68 3.11
C SER A 385 -6.96 11.60 2.10
N CYS A 386 -7.93 10.75 2.45
CA CYS A 386 -8.45 9.72 1.55
C CYS A 386 -9.24 10.29 0.34
N LYS A 387 -9.56 11.60 0.29
CA LYS A 387 -10.23 12.20 -0.88
C LYS A 387 -9.40 12.05 -2.16
N ILE A 388 -8.07 12.09 -2.02
CA ILE A 388 -7.12 11.87 -3.14
C ILE A 388 -7.33 10.48 -3.74
N PHE A 389 -7.65 9.47 -2.91
CA PHE A 389 -7.79 8.08 -3.32
C PHE A 389 -8.99 7.84 -4.23
N ILE A 390 -9.98 8.74 -4.26
CA ILE A 390 -11.17 8.62 -5.13
C ILE A 390 -10.78 8.62 -6.63
N TYR A 391 -9.65 9.23 -6.98
CA TYR A 391 -9.15 9.26 -8.35
C TYR A 391 -8.35 8.01 -8.75
N PHE A 392 -7.82 7.29 -7.77
CA PHE A 392 -6.93 6.14 -8.01
C PHE A 392 -7.61 4.90 -8.57
N PRO A 393 -8.90 4.61 -8.35
CA PRO A 393 -9.59 3.59 -9.13
C PRO A 393 -9.46 3.82 -10.63
N ILE A 394 -9.66 5.04 -11.12
CA ILE A 394 -9.53 5.35 -12.56
C ILE A 394 -8.09 5.17 -13.03
N PHE A 395 -7.11 5.61 -12.24
CA PHE A 395 -5.70 5.38 -12.53
C PHE A 395 -5.37 3.89 -12.62
N ASN A 396 -5.81 3.09 -11.64
CA ASN A 396 -5.56 1.65 -11.58
C ASN A 396 -6.15 0.92 -12.80
N LEU A 397 -7.30 1.38 -13.33
CA LEU A 397 -7.85 0.87 -14.59
C LEU A 397 -6.93 1.15 -15.79
N ALA A 398 -6.33 2.34 -15.85
CA ALA A 398 -5.43 2.72 -16.92
C ALA A 398 -4.03 2.10 -16.77
N ASP A 399 -3.61 1.85 -15.55
CA ASP A 399 -2.29 1.30 -15.23
C ASP A 399 -2.26 -0.22 -15.41
N GLY A 400 -3.15 -0.95 -14.75
CA GLY A 400 -3.24 -2.41 -14.83
C GLY A 400 -4.01 -2.95 -16.04
N GLY A 401 -4.56 -2.05 -16.88
CA GLY A 401 -5.39 -2.42 -18.02
C GLY A 401 -6.72 -3.08 -17.64
N ILE A 402 -7.41 -3.60 -18.65
CA ILE A 402 -8.72 -4.25 -18.48
C ILE A 402 -8.54 -5.76 -18.45
N GLY A 403 -8.30 -6.32 -17.27
CA GLY A 403 -8.17 -7.76 -17.08
C GLY A 403 -7.14 -8.37 -18.04
N SER A 404 -7.57 -9.34 -18.85
CA SER A 404 -6.76 -10.04 -19.85
C SER A 404 -6.78 -9.42 -21.26
N VAL A 405 -7.39 -8.24 -21.46
CA VAL A 405 -7.53 -7.64 -22.81
C VAL A 405 -6.18 -7.34 -23.46
N GLN A 406 -5.19 -6.84 -22.71
CA GLN A 406 -3.86 -6.53 -23.25
C GLN A 406 -3.11 -7.81 -23.65
N THR A 407 -3.16 -8.86 -22.83
CA THR A 407 -2.59 -10.18 -23.17
C THR A 407 -3.31 -10.82 -24.36
N SER A 408 -4.62 -10.61 -24.49
CA SER A 408 -5.40 -11.05 -25.65
C SER A 408 -5.02 -10.29 -26.92
N GLN A 409 -4.80 -8.98 -26.84
CA GLN A 409 -4.32 -8.13 -27.94
C GLN A 409 -2.95 -8.61 -28.45
N ALA A 410 -2.00 -8.87 -27.54
CA ALA A 410 -0.69 -9.41 -27.88
C ALA A 410 -0.78 -10.73 -28.64
N GLY A 411 -1.67 -11.62 -28.22
CA GLY A 411 -1.85 -12.92 -28.87
C GLY A 411 -2.75 -12.91 -30.12
N ALA A 412 -3.20 -11.75 -30.58
CA ALA A 412 -3.83 -11.57 -31.90
C ALA A 412 -2.81 -11.09 -32.97
N MET A 413 -1.57 -10.84 -32.56
CA MET A 413 -0.46 -10.34 -33.40
C MET A 413 0.61 -11.42 -33.63
N THR A 414 1.52 -11.18 -34.57
CA THR A 414 2.69 -12.05 -34.78
C THR A 414 3.68 -11.95 -33.61
N THR A 415 3.94 -13.09 -32.95
CA THR A 415 4.88 -13.18 -31.82
C THR A 415 6.16 -13.94 -32.15
N ASN A 416 6.19 -14.70 -33.25
CA ASN A 416 7.35 -15.51 -33.69
C ASN A 416 7.93 -16.39 -32.57
N GLY A 417 7.06 -17.05 -31.80
CA GLY A 417 7.43 -17.93 -30.70
C GLY A 417 7.54 -17.28 -29.32
N VAL A 418 7.45 -15.96 -29.24
CA VAL A 418 7.39 -15.25 -27.94
C VAL A 418 6.01 -15.45 -27.29
N PRO A 419 5.92 -15.81 -26.00
CA PRO A 419 4.64 -15.87 -25.29
C PRO A 419 3.94 -14.51 -25.26
N ASN A 420 2.62 -14.46 -25.44
CA ASN A 420 1.86 -13.20 -25.47
C ASN A 420 1.72 -12.54 -24.08
N ASP A 421 1.76 -13.32 -23.02
CA ASP A 421 1.73 -12.87 -21.63
C ASP A 421 3.12 -12.38 -21.14
N LEU A 422 4.21 -12.70 -21.86
CA LEU A 422 5.56 -12.24 -21.55
C LEU A 422 5.66 -10.72 -21.51
N PHE A 423 4.93 -10.03 -22.40
CA PHE A 423 5.00 -8.57 -22.51
C PHE A 423 4.63 -7.84 -21.21
N ASN A 424 3.84 -8.46 -20.32
CA ASN A 424 3.53 -7.94 -18.99
C ASN A 424 4.79 -7.68 -18.15
N ASN A 425 5.87 -8.44 -18.36
CA ASN A 425 7.14 -8.27 -17.62
C ASN A 425 7.86 -6.95 -17.95
N PHE A 426 7.49 -6.26 -19.04
CA PHE A 426 8.03 -4.94 -19.34
C PHE A 426 7.57 -3.86 -18.36
N ASN A 427 6.43 -4.05 -17.67
CA ASN A 427 6.01 -3.14 -16.62
C ASN A 427 7.04 -3.11 -15.45
N PRO A 428 7.29 -4.23 -14.72
CA PRO A 428 8.26 -4.23 -13.63
C PRO A 428 9.69 -3.94 -14.10
N LEU A 429 10.07 -4.39 -15.31
CA LEU A 429 11.39 -4.07 -15.89
C LEU A 429 11.57 -2.55 -16.07
N THR A 430 10.53 -1.86 -16.55
CA THR A 430 10.57 -0.40 -16.70
C THR A 430 10.70 0.29 -15.35
N ILE A 431 10.00 -0.18 -14.31
CA ILE A 431 10.11 0.37 -12.94
C ILE A 431 11.54 0.23 -12.42
N ILE A 432 12.14 -0.96 -12.55
CA ILE A 432 13.51 -1.26 -12.09
C ILE A 432 14.54 -0.33 -12.75
N ILE A 433 14.35 0.02 -14.03
CA ILE A 433 15.26 0.90 -14.77
C ILE A 433 14.96 2.38 -14.49
N LEU A 434 13.68 2.75 -14.46
CA LEU A 434 13.24 4.14 -14.41
C LEU A 434 13.41 4.76 -13.02
N ILE A 435 13.13 4.03 -11.93
CA ILE A 435 13.28 4.58 -10.56
C ILE A 435 14.70 5.12 -10.31
N PRO A 436 15.79 4.36 -10.56
CA PRO A 436 17.15 4.89 -10.41
C PRO A 436 17.41 6.12 -11.27
N ILE A 437 16.89 6.17 -12.51
CA ILE A 437 17.03 7.33 -13.39
C ILE A 437 16.31 8.54 -12.78
N LEU A 438 15.10 8.36 -12.23
CA LEU A 438 14.37 9.43 -11.57
C LEU A 438 15.14 9.98 -10.36
N ASP A 439 15.66 9.09 -9.51
CA ASP A 439 16.31 9.47 -8.25
C ASP A 439 17.71 10.06 -8.42
N TYR A 440 18.52 9.52 -9.33
CA TYR A 440 19.91 9.93 -9.51
C TYR A 440 20.12 10.96 -10.62
N ILE A 441 19.19 11.09 -11.56
CA ILE A 441 19.32 11.99 -12.71
C ILE A 441 18.23 13.05 -12.69
N VAL A 442 16.96 12.66 -12.79
CA VAL A 442 15.85 13.62 -13.02
C VAL A 442 15.63 14.53 -11.81
N TYR A 443 15.42 13.99 -10.62
CA TYR A 443 15.17 14.80 -9.42
C TYR A 443 16.36 15.67 -9.02
N PRO A 444 17.62 15.21 -9.06
CA PRO A 444 18.79 16.08 -8.83
C PRO A 444 18.89 17.21 -9.84
N ILE A 445 18.60 16.97 -11.12
CA ILE A 445 18.59 18.01 -12.16
C ILE A 445 17.48 19.04 -11.88
N LEU A 446 16.26 18.59 -11.56
CA LEU A 446 15.16 19.49 -11.20
C LEU A 446 15.51 20.35 -9.96
N ARG A 447 16.14 19.74 -8.95
CA ARG A 447 16.66 20.47 -7.77
C ARG A 447 17.74 21.49 -8.16
N LYS A 448 18.65 21.16 -9.08
CA LYS A 448 19.67 22.08 -9.61
C LYS A 448 19.04 23.31 -10.29
N TYR A 449 17.92 23.12 -10.98
CA TYR A 449 17.15 24.21 -11.59
C TYR A 449 16.13 24.88 -10.64
N ARG A 450 16.14 24.52 -9.34
CA ARG A 450 15.17 25.02 -8.32
C ARG A 450 13.70 24.80 -8.71
N ILE A 451 13.42 23.76 -9.48
CA ILE A 451 12.05 23.36 -9.83
C ILE A 451 11.57 22.40 -8.74
N GLU A 452 10.66 22.88 -7.89
CA GLU A 452 9.95 22.03 -6.94
C GLU A 452 8.93 21.16 -7.67
N PHE A 453 9.29 19.89 -7.91
CA PHE A 453 8.34 18.96 -8.49
C PHE A 453 7.35 18.47 -7.44
N ARG A 454 6.27 19.26 -7.25
CA ARG A 454 5.26 19.05 -6.20
C ARG A 454 4.47 17.75 -6.40
N PRO A 455 3.97 17.11 -5.33
CA PRO A 455 3.21 15.86 -5.40
C PRO A 455 2.02 15.89 -6.38
N VAL A 456 1.30 17.01 -6.45
CA VAL A 456 0.15 17.17 -7.36
C VAL A 456 0.55 17.03 -8.83
N TRP A 457 1.69 17.62 -9.21
CA TRP A 457 2.21 17.57 -10.58
C TRP A 457 2.79 16.20 -10.93
N ARG A 458 3.36 15.49 -9.95
CA ARG A 458 3.79 14.09 -10.11
C ARG A 458 2.60 13.18 -10.42
N ILE A 459 1.55 13.25 -9.60
CA ILE A 459 0.33 12.47 -9.82
C ILE A 459 -0.30 12.82 -11.16
N TRP A 460 -0.41 14.11 -11.50
CA TRP A 460 -0.92 14.53 -12.81
C TRP A 460 -0.12 13.92 -13.96
N LEU A 461 1.21 14.03 -13.94
CA LEU A 461 2.06 13.44 -14.98
C LEU A 461 1.85 11.92 -15.08
N GLY A 462 1.74 11.23 -13.94
CA GLY A 462 1.47 9.80 -13.91
C GLY A 462 0.14 9.43 -14.57
N PHE A 463 -0.94 10.18 -14.30
CA PHE A 463 -2.23 9.98 -14.96
C PHE A 463 -2.17 10.26 -16.47
N ILE A 464 -1.42 11.28 -16.91
CA ILE A 464 -1.24 11.57 -18.33
C ILE A 464 -0.53 10.40 -19.03
N LEU A 465 0.52 9.85 -18.43
CA LEU A 465 1.26 8.70 -18.98
C LEU A 465 0.40 7.43 -19.02
N ALA A 466 -0.33 7.12 -17.95
CA ALA A 466 -1.27 5.99 -17.93
C ALA A 466 -2.40 6.16 -18.96
N GLY A 467 -2.97 7.36 -19.10
CA GLY A 467 -3.95 7.66 -20.15
C GLY A 467 -3.37 7.51 -21.56
N SER A 468 -2.09 7.86 -21.74
CA SER A 468 -1.38 7.71 -23.02
C SER A 468 -1.08 6.25 -23.36
N SER A 469 -0.83 5.40 -22.35
CA SER A 469 -0.75 3.93 -22.50
C SER A 469 -2.04 3.36 -23.09
N GLN A 470 -3.19 3.81 -22.57
CA GLN A 470 -4.51 3.37 -23.07
C GLN A 470 -4.79 3.86 -24.50
N ILE A 471 -4.32 5.06 -24.87
CA ILE A 471 -4.36 5.53 -26.27
C ILE A 471 -3.51 4.62 -27.17
N ALA A 472 -2.30 4.25 -26.74
CA ALA A 472 -1.45 3.33 -27.50
C ALA A 472 -2.14 1.98 -27.72
N GLY A 473 -2.76 1.41 -26.67
CA GLY A 473 -3.55 0.18 -26.75
C GLY A 473 -4.73 0.28 -27.73
N ALA A 474 -5.46 1.41 -27.73
CA ALA A 474 -6.56 1.66 -28.68
C ALA A 474 -6.06 1.72 -30.14
N ILE A 475 -4.92 2.40 -30.38
CA ILE A 475 -4.33 2.52 -31.71
C ILE A 475 -3.85 1.15 -32.20
N ILE A 476 -3.20 0.37 -31.35
CA ILE A 476 -2.74 -0.99 -31.70
C ILE A 476 -3.95 -1.87 -32.00
N GLN A 477 -5.00 -1.85 -31.17
CA GLN A 477 -6.22 -2.63 -31.40
C GLN A 477 -6.87 -2.29 -32.76
N TRP A 478 -6.94 -1.00 -33.08
CA TRP A 478 -7.46 -0.55 -34.37
C TRP A 478 -6.61 -1.05 -35.54
N LYS A 479 -5.28 -1.03 -35.43
CA LYS A 479 -4.38 -1.59 -36.45
C LYS A 479 -4.57 -3.10 -36.58
N VAL A 480 -4.74 -3.83 -35.46
CA VAL A 480 -5.02 -5.27 -35.46
C VAL A 480 -6.28 -5.56 -36.27
N TYR A 481 -7.38 -4.85 -36.02
CA TYR A 481 -8.62 -5.04 -36.80
C TYR A 481 -8.48 -4.69 -38.28
N LYS A 482 -7.67 -3.70 -38.62
CA LYS A 482 -7.45 -3.30 -40.02
C LYS A 482 -6.60 -4.31 -40.81
N THR A 483 -5.70 -5.01 -40.13
CA THR A 483 -4.69 -5.88 -40.75
C THR A 483 -4.99 -7.37 -40.57
N SER A 484 -5.89 -7.73 -39.66
CA SER A 484 -6.33 -9.11 -39.47
C SER A 484 -7.14 -9.60 -40.67
N PRO A 485 -6.90 -10.83 -41.16
CA PRO A 485 -7.73 -11.47 -42.19
C PRO A 485 -9.21 -11.58 -41.81
N CYS A 486 -9.50 -11.69 -40.50
CA CYS A 486 -10.87 -11.75 -39.96
C CYS A 486 -11.47 -10.37 -39.63
N GLY A 487 -10.78 -9.27 -39.99
CA GLY A 487 -11.23 -7.91 -39.72
C GLY A 487 -11.46 -7.65 -38.23
N TYR A 488 -12.69 -7.27 -37.87
CA TYR A 488 -13.06 -6.92 -36.50
C TYR A 488 -13.25 -8.12 -35.55
N TYR A 489 -13.13 -9.36 -36.02
CA TYR A 489 -13.22 -10.58 -35.21
C TYR A 489 -11.84 -11.23 -35.00
N ALA A 490 -10.83 -10.40 -34.70
CA ALA A 490 -9.43 -10.82 -34.59
C ALA A 490 -9.14 -11.75 -33.39
N THR A 491 -9.96 -11.73 -32.34
CA THR A 491 -9.69 -12.49 -31.09
C THR A 491 -9.90 -13.99 -31.28
N THR A 492 -10.81 -14.39 -32.18
CA THR A 492 -11.14 -15.80 -32.48
C THR A 492 -10.63 -16.23 -33.85
N CYS A 493 -9.82 -15.41 -34.51
CA CYS A 493 -9.29 -15.71 -35.83
C CYS A 493 -8.19 -16.76 -35.75
N ASP A 494 -8.19 -17.73 -36.67
CA ASP A 494 -7.11 -18.72 -36.79
C ASP A 494 -5.82 -18.09 -37.37
N GLU A 495 -5.95 -16.97 -38.10
CA GLU A 495 -4.83 -16.24 -38.68
C GLU A 495 -4.50 -14.96 -37.88
N PHE A 496 -3.21 -14.74 -37.64
CA PHE A 496 -2.71 -13.61 -36.87
C PHE A 496 -2.59 -12.35 -37.73
N SER A 497 -2.77 -11.18 -37.11
CA SER A 497 -2.39 -9.92 -37.76
C SER A 497 -0.88 -9.90 -38.00
N PRO A 498 -0.40 -9.49 -39.19
CA PRO A 498 1.03 -9.39 -39.51
C PRO A 498 1.77 -8.31 -38.70
N LEU A 499 1.07 -7.58 -37.83
CA LEU A 499 1.68 -6.67 -36.88
C LEU A 499 2.53 -7.45 -35.88
N SER A 500 3.68 -6.87 -35.53
CA SER A 500 4.55 -7.45 -34.51
C SER A 500 4.02 -7.14 -33.11
N ALA A 501 3.89 -8.18 -32.28
CA ALA A 501 3.47 -8.04 -30.89
C ALA A 501 4.42 -7.17 -30.04
N TRP A 502 5.65 -6.95 -30.48
CA TRP A 502 6.60 -6.02 -29.82
C TRP A 502 6.09 -4.58 -29.75
N GLN A 503 5.12 -4.19 -30.59
CA GLN A 503 4.47 -2.88 -30.46
C GLN A 503 3.76 -2.72 -29.10
N ASP A 504 3.32 -3.82 -28.49
CA ASP A 504 2.66 -3.80 -27.18
C ASP A 504 3.60 -3.38 -26.05
N VAL A 505 4.92 -3.48 -26.22
CA VAL A 505 5.88 -3.00 -25.21
C VAL A 505 5.65 -1.52 -24.88
N SER A 506 5.18 -0.72 -25.86
CA SER A 506 4.88 0.70 -25.65
C SER A 506 3.81 0.95 -24.60
N LEU A 507 2.78 0.09 -24.49
CA LEU A 507 1.73 0.27 -23.49
C LEU A 507 2.26 0.00 -22.07
N TYR A 508 3.05 -1.05 -21.88
CA TYR A 508 3.60 -1.41 -20.57
C TYR A 508 4.65 -0.42 -20.08
N ILE A 509 5.48 0.13 -20.98
CA ILE A 509 6.45 1.18 -20.62
C ILE A 509 5.73 2.46 -20.16
N LEU A 510 4.70 2.90 -20.89
CA LEU A 510 3.95 4.11 -20.55
C LEU A 510 3.14 3.95 -19.25
N SER A 511 2.52 2.79 -19.04
CA SER A 511 1.81 2.43 -17.80
C SER A 511 2.79 2.46 -16.61
N ALA A 512 3.89 1.71 -16.68
CA ALA A 512 4.90 1.65 -15.63
C ALA A 512 5.55 3.01 -15.34
N ALA A 513 5.80 3.82 -16.36
CA ALA A 513 6.26 5.20 -16.15
C ALA A 513 5.22 6.03 -15.40
N GLY A 514 3.94 5.85 -15.71
CA GLY A 514 2.83 6.45 -14.97
C GLY A 514 2.80 6.02 -13.50
N GLU A 515 2.97 4.73 -13.22
CA GLU A 515 3.05 4.15 -11.88
C GLU A 515 4.18 4.77 -11.05
N CYS A 516 5.38 4.89 -11.63
CA CYS A 516 6.55 5.50 -11.01
C CYS A 516 6.31 6.94 -10.53
N PHE A 517 5.40 7.69 -11.15
CA PHE A 517 5.09 9.06 -10.73
C PHE A 517 3.84 9.14 -9.83
N ALA A 518 2.74 8.49 -10.20
CA ALA A 518 1.49 8.63 -9.48
C ALA A 518 1.43 7.74 -8.24
N MET A 519 1.72 6.44 -8.38
CA MET A 519 1.54 5.46 -7.30
C MET A 519 2.54 5.68 -6.17
N THR A 520 3.81 5.94 -6.49
CA THR A 520 4.86 6.25 -5.51
C THR A 520 4.52 7.49 -4.68
N THR A 521 4.11 8.57 -5.34
CA THR A 521 3.69 9.82 -4.69
C THR A 521 2.43 9.63 -3.86
N ALA A 522 1.49 8.78 -4.29
CA ALA A 522 0.29 8.47 -3.54
C ALA A 522 0.59 7.73 -2.25
N TYR A 523 1.51 6.75 -2.28
CA TYR A 523 1.99 6.08 -1.07
C TYR A 523 2.69 7.06 -0.12
N GLU A 524 3.50 7.98 -0.65
CA GLU A 524 4.14 9.04 0.14
C GLU A 524 3.09 9.94 0.82
N LEU A 525 2.09 10.41 0.08
CA LEU A 525 1.01 11.24 0.62
C LEU A 525 0.14 10.48 1.62
N ALA A 526 -0.18 9.22 1.34
CA ALA A 526 -0.92 8.35 2.25
C ALA A 526 -0.15 8.19 3.57
N TYR A 527 1.17 8.01 3.52
CA TYR A 527 1.99 7.82 4.71
C TYR A 527 2.21 9.12 5.51
N THR A 528 2.49 10.23 4.82
CA THR A 528 2.83 11.52 5.45
C THR A 528 1.62 12.23 6.06
N ARG A 529 0.45 12.14 5.42
CA ARG A 529 -0.80 12.74 5.92
C ARG A 529 -1.56 11.87 6.93
N SER A 530 -1.06 10.67 7.21
CA SER A 530 -1.68 9.78 8.18
C SER A 530 -1.18 10.01 9.61
N PRO A 531 -2.08 9.95 10.61
CA PRO A 531 -1.70 9.84 12.02
C PRO A 531 -0.80 8.61 12.27
N PRO A 532 0.15 8.65 13.23
CA PRO A 532 1.15 7.60 13.43
C PRO A 532 0.56 6.21 13.60
N HIS A 533 -0.53 6.13 14.37
CA HIS A 533 -1.20 4.87 14.69
C HIS A 533 -2.21 4.43 13.61
N MET A 534 -2.55 5.28 12.64
CA MET A 534 -3.51 4.97 11.56
C MET A 534 -2.85 4.67 10.21
N LYS A 535 -1.53 4.86 10.07
CA LYS A 535 -0.80 4.66 8.80
C LYS A 535 -1.12 3.35 8.10
N GLY A 536 -1.18 2.24 8.85
CA GLY A 536 -1.52 0.93 8.29
C GLY A 536 -2.93 0.87 7.70
N LEU A 537 -3.91 1.47 8.38
CA LEU A 537 -5.30 1.52 7.90
C LEU A 537 -5.42 2.37 6.63
N VAL A 538 -4.77 3.52 6.57
CA VAL A 538 -4.81 4.41 5.38
C VAL A 538 -4.17 3.74 4.18
N MET A 539 -3.03 3.07 4.36
CA MET A 539 -2.40 2.28 3.31
C MET A 539 -3.30 1.15 2.82
N ALA A 540 -4.02 0.48 3.73
CA ALA A 540 -4.97 -0.57 3.35
C ALA A 540 -6.19 -0.01 2.59
N LEU A 541 -6.71 1.15 2.97
CA LEU A 541 -7.76 1.87 2.22
C LEU A 541 -7.27 2.29 0.83
N PHE A 542 -6.01 2.70 0.71
CA PHE A 542 -5.42 3.03 -0.58
C PHE A 542 -5.31 1.79 -1.48
N LEU A 543 -4.80 0.67 -0.96
CA LEU A 543 -4.75 -0.60 -1.70
C LEU A 543 -6.14 -1.12 -2.09
N PHE A 544 -7.17 -0.84 -1.27
CA PHE A 544 -8.55 -1.18 -1.59
C PHE A 544 -9.07 -0.47 -2.85
N THR A 545 -8.46 0.65 -3.28
CA THR A 545 -8.81 1.29 -4.56
C THR A 545 -8.55 0.38 -5.77
N SER A 546 -7.59 -0.55 -5.68
CA SER A 546 -7.36 -1.57 -6.72
C SER A 546 -8.49 -2.58 -6.78
N ALA A 547 -9.13 -2.91 -5.66
CA ALA A 547 -10.33 -3.73 -5.65
C ALA A 547 -11.52 -3.00 -6.30
N ILE A 548 -11.70 -1.70 -6.02
CA ILE A 548 -12.73 -0.88 -6.68
C ILE A 548 -12.49 -0.86 -8.19
N SER A 549 -11.24 -0.67 -8.62
CA SER A 549 -10.86 -0.76 -10.03
C SER A 549 -11.24 -2.09 -10.66
N ALA A 550 -10.90 -3.21 -10.01
CA ALA A 550 -11.27 -4.55 -10.49
C ALA A 550 -12.79 -4.74 -10.60
N ALA A 551 -13.57 -4.21 -9.65
CA ALA A 551 -15.03 -4.27 -9.69
C ALA A 551 -15.62 -3.44 -10.85
N ILE A 552 -15.06 -2.27 -11.14
CA ILE A 552 -15.45 -1.46 -12.31
C ILE A 552 -15.10 -2.19 -13.60
N SER A 553 -13.89 -2.74 -13.72
CA SER A 553 -13.49 -3.56 -14.88
C SER A 553 -14.40 -4.78 -15.07
N GLN A 554 -14.85 -5.39 -13.96
CA GLN A 554 -15.80 -6.51 -14.00
C GLN A 554 -17.15 -6.09 -14.59
N ALA A 555 -17.64 -4.90 -14.22
CA ALA A 555 -18.88 -4.36 -14.77
C ALA A 555 -18.78 -4.05 -16.28
N ILE A 556 -17.59 -3.73 -16.78
CA ILE A 556 -17.32 -3.44 -18.20
C ILE A 556 -17.12 -4.74 -19.01
N THR A 557 -16.89 -5.89 -18.36
CA THR A 557 -16.59 -7.18 -19.03
C THR A 557 -17.55 -7.58 -20.16
N PRO A 558 -18.88 -7.35 -20.06
CA PRO A 558 -19.79 -7.66 -21.17
C PRO A 558 -19.48 -6.88 -22.47
N ALA A 559 -18.86 -5.70 -22.38
CA ALA A 559 -18.43 -4.91 -23.53
C ALA A 559 -17.09 -5.37 -24.12
N LEU A 560 -16.39 -6.32 -23.49
CA LEU A 560 -15.09 -6.84 -23.91
C LEU A 560 -15.27 -7.99 -24.91
N ILE A 561 -15.88 -7.68 -26.04
CA ILE A 561 -16.07 -8.62 -27.15
C ILE A 561 -15.77 -7.91 -28.47
N ASP A 562 -15.26 -8.66 -29.44
CA ASP A 562 -15.17 -8.19 -30.82
C ASP A 562 -16.58 -7.84 -31.35
N PRO A 563 -16.78 -6.70 -32.04
CA PRO A 563 -15.82 -5.74 -32.61
C PRO A 563 -15.46 -4.54 -31.69
N HIS A 564 -15.86 -4.56 -30.43
CA HIS A 564 -15.89 -3.37 -29.57
C HIS A 564 -14.61 -3.12 -28.77
N LEU A 565 -13.54 -3.92 -28.90
CA LEU A 565 -12.36 -3.84 -28.01
C LEU A 565 -11.59 -2.52 -28.06
N ILE A 566 -11.77 -1.68 -29.08
CA ILE A 566 -11.16 -0.33 -29.13
C ILE A 566 -11.78 0.60 -28.08
N TRP A 567 -13.10 0.51 -27.87
CA TRP A 567 -13.85 1.43 -27.00
C TRP A 567 -13.48 1.36 -25.52
N PRO A 568 -13.24 0.17 -24.93
CA PRO A 568 -12.74 0.07 -23.57
C PRO A 568 -11.42 0.83 -23.35
N PHE A 569 -10.44 0.69 -24.26
CA PHE A 569 -9.18 1.46 -24.20
C PHE A 569 -9.44 2.97 -24.32
N ALA A 570 -10.24 3.39 -25.31
CA ALA A 570 -10.54 4.80 -25.54
C ALA A 570 -11.33 5.44 -24.37
N GLY A 571 -12.30 4.72 -23.81
CA GLY A 571 -13.12 5.19 -22.69
C GLY A 571 -12.30 5.39 -21.42
N ILE A 572 -11.40 4.46 -21.10
CA ILE A 572 -10.50 4.59 -19.95
C ILE A 572 -9.50 5.72 -20.18
N ALA A 573 -8.94 5.85 -21.39
CA ALA A 573 -8.07 6.98 -21.71
C ALA A 573 -8.78 8.32 -21.42
N ILE A 574 -9.99 8.51 -21.96
CA ILE A 574 -10.79 9.73 -21.74
C ILE A 574 -11.06 9.93 -20.24
N ALA A 575 -11.53 8.91 -19.54
CA ALA A 575 -11.80 8.99 -18.10
C ALA A 575 -10.54 9.39 -17.30
N THR A 576 -9.38 8.86 -17.69
CA THR A 576 -8.09 9.13 -17.03
C THR A 576 -7.62 10.56 -17.28
N PHE A 577 -7.75 11.08 -18.51
CA PHE A 577 -7.44 12.48 -18.80
C PHE A 577 -8.35 13.45 -18.03
N ILE A 578 -9.67 13.19 -18.03
CA ILE A 578 -10.63 14.00 -17.27
C ILE A 578 -10.27 13.94 -15.77
N ALA A 579 -9.98 12.75 -15.24
CA ALA A 579 -9.54 12.56 -13.86
C ALA A 579 -8.25 13.35 -13.55
N ALA A 580 -7.27 13.35 -14.45
CA ALA A 580 -6.02 14.10 -14.29
C ALA A 580 -6.27 15.61 -14.14
N PHE A 581 -7.07 16.20 -15.04
CA PHE A 581 -7.37 17.63 -14.99
C PHE A 581 -8.27 18.01 -13.81
N MET A 582 -9.26 17.17 -13.48
CA MET A 582 -10.09 17.36 -12.29
C MET A 582 -9.25 17.30 -11.00
N PHE A 583 -8.30 16.37 -10.93
CA PHE A 583 -7.40 16.21 -9.79
C PHE A 583 -6.59 17.49 -9.54
N VAL A 584 -5.96 18.04 -10.59
CA VAL A 584 -5.20 19.30 -10.47
C VAL A 584 -6.12 20.46 -10.08
N TYR A 585 -7.33 20.54 -10.67
CA TYR A 585 -8.29 21.58 -10.33
C TYR A 585 -8.68 21.54 -8.84
N GLN A 586 -8.99 20.35 -8.31
CA GLN A 586 -9.41 20.19 -6.92
C GLN A 586 -8.24 20.37 -5.93
N PHE A 587 -7.05 19.85 -6.25
CA PHE A 587 -5.91 19.78 -5.32
C PHE A 587 -4.79 20.78 -5.61
N ARG A 588 -5.01 21.81 -6.43
CA ARG A 588 -4.01 22.87 -6.71
C ARG A 588 -3.37 23.48 -5.45
N ASN A 589 -4.14 23.60 -4.37
CA ASN A 589 -3.71 24.20 -3.11
C ASN A 589 -3.34 23.17 -2.03
N LEU A 590 -3.21 21.89 -2.39
CA LEU A 590 -2.92 20.81 -1.44
C LEU A 590 -1.66 21.06 -0.61
N HIS A 591 -0.64 21.69 -1.19
CA HIS A 591 0.59 22.06 -0.49
C HIS A 591 0.35 23.00 0.70
N LYS A 592 -0.60 23.94 0.60
CA LYS A 592 -0.96 24.84 1.71
C LYS A 592 -1.70 24.09 2.81
N GLU A 593 -2.66 23.25 2.40
CA GLU A 593 -3.41 22.40 3.33
C GLU A 593 -2.50 21.43 4.09
N MET A 594 -1.49 20.86 3.42
CA MET A 594 -0.49 20.00 4.08
C MET A 594 0.34 20.76 5.12
N GLU A 595 0.72 22.00 4.83
CA GLU A 595 1.49 22.82 5.78
C GLU A 595 0.63 23.22 6.99
N GLU A 596 -0.61 23.65 6.76
CA GLU A 596 -1.57 23.95 7.83
C GLU A 596 -1.83 22.72 8.72
N GLU A 597 -2.04 21.55 8.12
CA GLU A 597 -2.22 20.30 8.86
C GLU A 597 -0.98 19.92 9.68
N ARG A 598 0.21 20.19 9.16
CA ARG A 598 1.47 19.93 9.86
C ARG A 598 1.61 20.84 11.09
N ILE A 599 1.38 22.15 10.92
CA ILE A 599 1.47 23.13 12.02
C ILE A 599 0.47 22.78 13.13
N ILE A 600 -0.77 22.45 12.77
CA ILE A 600 -1.81 22.06 13.75
C ILE A 600 -1.39 20.82 14.53
N ARG A 601 -0.79 19.85 13.84
CA ARG A 601 -0.34 18.60 14.48
C ARG A 601 0.85 18.82 15.40
N GLU A 602 1.84 19.60 14.98
CA GLU A 602 2.97 19.97 15.84
C GLU A 602 2.46 20.70 17.10
N ALA A 603 1.52 21.65 16.96
CA ALA A 603 0.91 22.34 18.10
C ALA A 603 0.12 21.41 19.04
N LEU A 604 -0.62 20.44 18.51
CA LEU A 604 -1.33 19.45 19.32
C LEU A 604 -0.38 18.51 20.07
N ASP A 605 0.65 17.99 19.38
CA ASP A 605 1.68 17.12 19.98
C ASP A 605 2.46 17.85 21.09
N HIS A 606 2.65 19.17 20.96
CA HIS A 606 3.18 20.00 22.05
C HIS A 606 2.20 20.09 23.22
N SER A 607 0.92 20.39 22.96
CA SER A 607 -0.09 20.51 24.02
C SER A 607 -0.38 19.19 24.77
N GLU A 608 -0.20 18.04 24.12
CA GLU A 608 -0.31 16.73 24.76
C GLU A 608 0.92 16.42 25.61
N ARG A 609 2.13 16.69 25.09
CA ARG A 609 3.36 16.59 25.90
C ARG A 609 3.29 17.49 27.12
N ASP A 610 2.81 18.72 26.98
CA ASP A 610 2.64 19.64 28.10
C ASP A 610 1.60 19.12 29.10
N ARG A 611 0.49 18.54 28.64
CA ARG A 611 -0.50 17.91 29.52
C ARG A 611 0.02 16.66 30.21
N ASP A 612 0.81 15.84 29.53
CA ASP A 612 1.44 14.65 30.11
C ASP A 612 2.47 15.05 31.15
N LEU A 613 3.28 16.08 30.87
CA LEU A 613 4.21 16.71 31.83
C LEU A 613 3.47 17.29 33.04
N ILE A 614 2.32 17.94 32.85
CA ILE A 614 1.49 18.46 33.94
C ILE A 614 0.82 17.32 34.72
N SER A 615 0.39 16.25 34.06
CA SER A 615 -0.27 15.10 34.70
C SER A 615 0.70 14.16 35.43
N HIS A 616 1.96 14.11 34.99
CA HIS A 616 3.05 13.39 35.65
C HIS A 616 3.91 14.28 36.56
N GLY A 617 3.74 15.60 36.52
CA GLY A 617 4.44 16.61 37.33
C GLY A 617 3.55 17.39 38.29
N GLY A 618 2.29 16.99 38.47
CA GLY A 618 1.32 17.74 39.26
C GLY A 618 0.45 16.86 40.15
N ILE A 619 1.03 16.36 41.24
CA ILE A 619 0.47 16.15 42.61
C ILE A 619 1.47 15.23 43.31
N ASP A 620 2.46 15.83 43.98
CA ASP A 620 3.05 15.38 45.26
C ASP A 620 4.37 16.12 45.48
N ASN A 621 4.31 17.39 45.88
CA ASN A 621 5.51 18.01 46.48
C ASN A 621 5.28 18.96 47.66
N ASP A 622 4.07 19.02 48.23
CA ASP A 622 3.86 19.75 49.50
C ASP A 622 3.87 18.87 50.76
N ASN A 623 3.86 17.53 50.61
CA ASN A 623 3.90 16.62 51.78
C ASN A 623 5.30 16.11 52.14
N ASN A 624 6.33 16.33 51.30
CA ASN A 624 7.68 15.83 51.56
C ASN A 624 8.61 16.83 52.27
N LEU A 625 8.23 18.11 52.44
CA LEU A 625 9.00 19.04 53.27
C LEU A 625 8.79 18.87 54.78
N GLN A 626 7.70 18.24 55.21
CA GLN A 626 7.50 17.88 56.63
C GLN A 626 8.12 16.52 57.01
N ALA A 627 8.36 15.64 56.04
CA ALA A 627 9.01 14.35 56.30
C ALA A 627 10.54 14.46 56.44
N VAL A 628 11.18 15.43 55.78
CA VAL A 628 12.64 15.63 55.83
C VAL A 628 13.08 16.50 57.02
N THR A 629 12.15 17.21 57.67
CA THR A 629 12.44 18.03 58.87
C THR A 629 12.23 17.29 60.20
N SER A 630 11.56 16.12 60.23
CA SER A 630 11.39 15.33 61.48
C SER A 630 12.47 14.26 61.71
N ILE A 631 13.28 13.93 60.71
CA ILE A 631 14.34 12.91 60.83
C ILE A 631 15.69 13.51 61.32
N LYS A 632 15.89 14.82 61.22
CA LYS A 632 17.10 15.50 61.74
C LYS A 632 17.07 15.88 63.23
N SER A 633 15.99 15.61 63.97
CA SER A 633 15.95 15.82 65.43
C SER A 633 16.06 14.54 66.28
N ALA A 634 16.15 13.35 65.65
CA ALA A 634 16.20 12.07 66.36
C ALA A 634 17.57 11.37 66.35
N VAL A 635 18.59 11.92 65.67
CA VAL A 635 19.97 11.41 65.72
C VAL A 635 20.89 12.50 66.25
N GLY A 636 20.78 12.71 67.56
CA GLY A 636 21.51 13.71 68.32
C GLY A 636 21.37 13.43 69.81
N LYS A 637 21.75 12.23 70.23
CA LYS A 637 22.21 11.87 71.57
C LYS A 637 22.87 10.50 71.56
#